data_AF-A0A8B9HQ77-F1
#
_entry.id   AF-A0A8B9HQ77-F1
#
_cell.length_a   1.000
_cell.length_b   1.000
_cell.length_c   1.000
_cell.angle_alpha   90.00
_cell.angle_beta   90.00
_cell.angle_gamma   90.00
#
_symmetry.space_group_name_H-M   'P 1'
#
loop_
_entity.id
_entity.type
_entity.pdbx_description
1 polymer ?
#
loop_
_entity_poly.entity_id
_entity_poly.type
_entity_poly.pdbx_seq_one_letter_code
_entity_poly.pdbx_strand_id
1 'polypeptide(L)'
;MSKGCGTKKKLPPDKAMESFDDGVMGEVKLLFNKVRAYSPPPGAEWRLPDPSVVLCHQPSSHPHLQALKQSLNEVKNQLSDKDLAVWHQHTCSTNRAGTVTAHLRGAVNAELCTQAWAKFYEILGTFDLLPQTALQIGELNSVHLCEAPGAFIAALNHFLQTSGLHCDWNWVANTLNPYHEANERNSTIADDRLIAHTLPWWFFGSDDTGDIMLQKHLLELQGFVGNMHNVDLVTADGSFDCQGDPGEQESLVAPLQYCETVCALLLLGPGGSFVLKMFTLFEHSSVCLLFLLVCCFSSVHIFKPATSKSGNSEVYVVCLGYKAKEVVRPLLSKLIRNYGPDIASKAAMFPNSSIPDSFLRQHEEICTFFHSLQINTIQENLQLFNTMSDEHRRRLDKLRECAAQSYIQRFQVQFLPRKRWVCRGGPMNWGKPCQRKQMGSFNQRKEIKFQQWRQRLAQGPYWTWIEEHCQGVEGHGVVLNGPLIEGDLDAWFTRVGSALPKVCSSTFCDQDLLDLLNEALEEGALFPPGQRCAKKTAACCSCSFQSPESILTEFCQSLNVTSCVLVGNPAWQKIHLSENVPQLQFCVGPSYPQVFVSTLYDGHPDDQQQLLSGVLAALRGLVKGSTLVVPFCSALTRFTASLILALHLCFHSISFRCPSAGPPAVLVCGGFSVFPRVFTVLQEVLEEMKGLEHGRQLLQFAPMEDLTRGALPDFLTSFNNTVMRQQLHILMQTGQGR
;
A
#
# COMPACT_ATOMS: atom_id res chain seq x y z
N MET A 1 -29.64 24.48 -20.70
CA MET A 1 -29.19 24.00 -22.03
C MET A 1 -28.08 24.92 -22.52
N SER A 2 -26.84 24.46 -22.49
CA SER A 2 -25.71 25.01 -23.24
C SER A 2 -24.80 23.83 -23.55
N LYS A 3 -24.88 23.35 -24.78
CA LYS A 3 -24.08 22.21 -25.27
C LYS A 3 -22.68 22.73 -25.55
N GLY A 4 -21.78 22.58 -24.58
CA GLY A 4 -20.35 22.74 -24.80
C GLY A 4 -19.84 21.66 -25.75
N CYS A 5 -19.72 22.00 -27.03
CA CYS A 5 -19.16 21.13 -28.05
C CYS A 5 -17.66 20.95 -27.73
N GLY A 6 -17.31 19.80 -27.15
CA GLY A 6 -15.91 19.44 -26.90
C GLY A 6 -15.15 19.45 -28.23
N THR A 7 -14.18 20.35 -28.33
CA THR A 7 -13.24 20.40 -29.44
C THR A 7 -12.50 19.07 -29.50
N LYS A 8 -12.85 18.25 -30.49
CA LYS A 8 -12.02 17.13 -30.94
C LYS A 8 -10.64 17.70 -31.25
N LYS A 9 -9.65 17.50 -30.37
CA LYS A 9 -8.24 17.60 -30.78
C LYS A 9 -8.08 16.57 -31.90
N LYS A 10 -7.96 17.06 -33.14
CA LYS A 10 -7.53 16.25 -34.28
C LYS A 10 -6.25 15.53 -33.84
N LEU A 11 -6.25 14.20 -33.92
CA LEU A 11 -5.03 13.42 -33.93
C LEU A 11 -4.07 14.09 -34.94
N PRO A 12 -2.78 14.25 -34.63
CA PRO A 12 -1.80 14.62 -35.64
C PRO A 12 -1.93 13.64 -36.81
N PRO A 13 -1.76 14.08 -38.06
CA PRO A 13 -1.69 13.16 -39.19
C PRO A 13 -0.62 12.11 -38.89
N ASP A 14 -0.87 10.85 -39.27
CA ASP A 14 0.09 9.75 -39.20
C ASP A 14 1.48 10.28 -39.56
N LYS A 15 2.34 10.45 -38.54
CA LYS A 15 3.75 10.71 -38.79
C LYS A 15 4.22 9.49 -39.56
N ALA A 16 4.58 9.70 -40.83
CA ALA A 16 5.26 8.69 -41.62
C ALA A 16 6.34 8.06 -40.75
N MET A 17 6.29 6.74 -40.58
CA MET A 17 7.15 5.98 -39.70
C MET A 17 8.59 6.32 -40.07
N GLU A 18 9.32 7.00 -39.18
CA GLU A 18 10.75 7.24 -39.42
C GLU A 18 11.42 5.87 -39.52
N SER A 19 12.02 5.58 -40.67
CA SER A 19 12.81 4.35 -40.82
C SER A 19 14.03 4.48 -39.92
N PHE A 20 14.07 3.71 -38.83
CA PHE A 20 15.26 3.62 -37.98
C PHE A 20 16.36 2.85 -38.71
N ASP A 21 17.62 3.15 -38.36
CA ASP A 21 18.76 2.40 -38.89
C ASP A 21 18.76 0.96 -38.37
N ASP A 22 19.37 0.05 -39.14
CA ASP A 22 19.42 -1.39 -38.83
C ASP A 22 20.09 -1.68 -37.48
N GLY A 23 21.03 -0.83 -37.03
CA GLY A 23 21.69 -0.96 -35.75
C GLY A 23 20.74 -0.70 -34.58
N VAL A 24 19.98 0.39 -34.63
CA VAL A 24 18.93 0.73 -33.65
C VAL A 24 17.86 -0.35 -33.60
N MET A 25 17.38 -0.82 -34.76
CA MET A 25 16.40 -1.89 -34.83
C MET A 25 16.91 -3.20 -34.22
N GLY A 26 18.17 -3.57 -34.50
CA GLY A 26 18.82 -4.74 -33.93
C GLY A 26 18.92 -4.68 -32.40
N GLU A 27 19.32 -3.53 -31.86
CA GLU A 27 19.45 -3.29 -30.42
C GLU A 27 18.08 -3.34 -29.71
N VAL A 28 17.05 -2.73 -30.29
CA VAL A 28 15.67 -2.80 -29.78
C VAL A 28 15.12 -4.23 -29.85
N LYS A 29 15.43 -4.99 -30.91
CA LYS A 29 15.04 -6.40 -30.99
C LYS A 29 15.65 -7.22 -29.84
N LEU A 30 16.92 -7.00 -29.51
CA LEU A 30 17.56 -7.66 -28.36
C LEU A 30 16.93 -7.23 -27.04
N LEU A 31 16.55 -5.96 -26.91
CA LEU A 31 15.89 -5.43 -25.71
C LEU A 31 14.59 -6.19 -25.37
N PHE A 32 13.82 -6.62 -26.37
CA PHE A 32 12.57 -7.38 -26.19
C PHE A 32 12.75 -8.90 -26.12
N ASN A 33 13.96 -9.43 -26.28
CA ASN A 33 14.22 -10.88 -26.37
C ASN A 33 15.10 -11.40 -25.22
N LYS A 34 14.94 -10.84 -24.02
CA LYS A 34 15.66 -11.26 -22.80
C LYS A 34 14.90 -12.37 -22.08
N VAL A 35 14.81 -13.54 -22.71
CA VAL A 35 14.12 -14.74 -22.20
C VAL A 35 15.04 -15.96 -22.17
N ARG A 36 14.90 -16.80 -21.15
CA ARG A 36 15.48 -18.15 -21.09
C ARG A 36 14.44 -19.13 -20.57
N ALA A 37 14.48 -20.37 -21.05
CA ALA A 37 13.54 -21.42 -20.66
C ALA A 37 14.27 -22.55 -19.96
N TYR A 38 13.59 -23.19 -19.01
CA TYR A 38 14.05 -24.47 -18.48
C TYR A 38 13.62 -25.60 -19.40
N SER A 39 14.52 -26.54 -19.65
CA SER A 39 14.23 -27.72 -20.49
C SER A 39 15.12 -28.88 -20.07
N PRO A 40 14.54 -30.04 -19.69
CA PRO A 40 15.33 -31.20 -19.33
C PRO A 40 16.09 -31.73 -20.55
N PRO A 41 17.27 -32.35 -20.35
CA PRO A 41 17.99 -33.01 -21.43
C PRO A 41 17.13 -34.06 -22.15
N PRO A 42 17.35 -34.34 -23.44
CA PRO A 42 16.62 -35.38 -24.15
C PRO A 42 16.66 -36.73 -23.42
N GLY A 43 15.48 -37.30 -23.14
CA GLY A 43 15.34 -38.56 -22.41
C GLY A 43 15.47 -38.48 -20.89
N ALA A 44 15.74 -37.30 -20.32
CA ALA A 44 15.70 -37.04 -18.90
C ALA A 44 14.37 -36.40 -18.48
N GLU A 45 13.92 -36.70 -17.27
CA GLU A 45 12.75 -36.06 -16.66
C GLU A 45 13.14 -35.52 -15.29
N TRP A 46 12.81 -34.26 -15.03
CA TRP A 46 12.93 -33.67 -13.70
C TRP A 46 11.65 -33.94 -12.91
N ARG A 47 11.81 -34.56 -11.75
CA ARG A 47 10.71 -35.01 -10.89
C ARG A 47 10.79 -34.35 -9.53
N LEU A 48 9.62 -34.19 -8.90
CA LEU A 48 9.55 -33.69 -7.54
C LEU A 48 10.32 -34.61 -6.57
N PRO A 49 11.06 -34.05 -5.62
CA PRO A 49 11.68 -34.82 -4.54
C PRO A 49 10.63 -35.52 -3.67
N ASP A 50 11.06 -36.57 -2.96
CA ASP A 50 10.20 -37.25 -2.00
C ASP A 50 9.78 -36.28 -0.86
N PRO A 51 8.49 -36.22 -0.48
CA PRO A 51 8.02 -35.32 0.58
C PRO A 51 8.74 -35.52 1.93
N SER A 52 9.34 -36.68 2.20
CA SER A 52 10.08 -36.96 3.44
C SER A 52 11.35 -36.11 3.58
N VAL A 53 12.01 -35.72 2.48
CA VAL A 53 13.29 -34.98 2.54
C VAL A 53 13.13 -33.45 2.59
N VAL A 54 11.92 -32.97 2.32
CA VAL A 54 11.57 -31.54 2.23
C VAL A 54 11.70 -30.86 3.59
N LEU A 55 12.30 -29.67 3.68
CA LEU A 55 12.43 -28.92 4.93
C LEU A 55 13.13 -29.69 6.08
N CYS A 56 14.02 -30.62 5.73
CA CYS A 56 14.76 -31.44 6.70
C CYS A 56 16.26 -31.08 6.81
N HIS A 57 16.74 -30.18 5.95
CA HIS A 57 18.18 -29.90 5.80
C HIS A 57 18.46 -28.40 5.84
N GLN A 58 19.70 -28.02 6.12
CA GLN A 58 20.15 -26.63 6.03
C GLN A 58 20.34 -26.19 4.57
N PRO A 59 20.13 -24.90 4.24
CA PRO A 59 20.39 -24.36 2.91
C PRO A 59 21.83 -24.65 2.46
N SER A 60 21.97 -25.13 1.23
CA SER A 60 23.29 -25.37 0.62
C SER A 60 23.80 -24.09 -0.06
N SER A 61 25.11 -23.89 -0.07
CA SER A 61 25.73 -22.80 -0.83
C SER A 61 26.18 -23.30 -2.20
N HIS A 62 25.91 -22.52 -3.24
CA HIS A 62 26.28 -22.83 -4.62
C HIS A 62 27.46 -21.93 -5.04
N PRO A 63 28.71 -22.44 -5.09
CA PRO A 63 29.90 -21.59 -5.23
C PRO A 63 29.88 -20.66 -6.45
N HIS A 64 29.42 -21.14 -7.60
CA HIS A 64 29.34 -20.33 -8.81
C HIS A 64 28.30 -19.21 -8.70
N LEU A 65 27.09 -19.53 -8.21
CA LEU A 65 26.03 -18.53 -7.99
C LEU A 65 26.45 -17.47 -6.96
N GLN A 66 27.16 -17.87 -5.91
CA GLN A 66 27.68 -16.94 -4.91
C GLN A 66 28.78 -16.03 -5.47
N ALA A 67 29.61 -16.52 -6.39
CA ALA A 67 30.55 -15.68 -7.13
C ALA A 67 29.82 -14.64 -8.02
N LEU A 68 28.72 -15.02 -8.67
CA LEU A 68 27.87 -14.08 -9.41
C LEU A 68 27.25 -13.02 -8.49
N LYS A 69 26.76 -13.42 -7.31
CA LYS A 69 26.24 -12.52 -6.27
C LYS A 69 27.29 -11.49 -5.84
N GLN A 70 28.50 -11.95 -5.48
CA GLN A 70 29.61 -11.09 -5.08
C GLN A 70 29.97 -10.09 -6.18
N SER A 71 30.18 -10.59 -7.40
CA SER A 71 30.49 -9.75 -8.57
C SER A 71 29.42 -8.68 -8.85
N LEU A 72 28.13 -9.05 -8.79
CA LEU A 72 27.05 -8.09 -9.01
C LEU A 72 26.99 -7.04 -7.89
N ASN A 73 27.18 -7.44 -6.63
CA ASN A 73 27.16 -6.53 -5.50
C ASN A 73 28.36 -5.57 -5.52
N GLU A 74 29.54 -6.02 -5.96
CA GLU A 74 30.70 -5.14 -6.20
C GLU A 74 30.38 -4.02 -7.20
N VAL A 75 29.68 -4.33 -8.30
CA VAL A 75 29.27 -3.33 -9.29
C VAL A 75 28.18 -2.41 -8.74
N LYS A 76 27.17 -2.95 -8.03
CA LYS A 76 26.12 -2.16 -7.39
C LYS A 76 26.68 -1.20 -6.33
N ASN A 77 27.71 -1.61 -5.59
CA ASN A 77 28.34 -0.79 -4.56
C ASN A 77 29.00 0.49 -5.11
N GLN A 78 29.35 0.52 -6.40
CA GLN A 78 29.83 1.74 -7.06
C GLN A 78 28.75 2.83 -7.17
N LEU A 79 27.48 2.50 -6.89
CA LEU A 79 26.34 3.41 -6.91
C LEU A 79 26.06 4.04 -5.54
N SER A 80 26.67 3.54 -4.46
CA SER A 80 26.30 3.89 -3.07
C SER A 80 26.47 5.38 -2.73
N ASP A 81 27.42 6.06 -3.39
CA ASP A 81 27.71 7.48 -3.18
C ASP A 81 26.99 8.41 -4.16
N LYS A 82 26.24 7.87 -5.12
CA LYS A 82 25.47 8.69 -6.07
C LYS A 82 24.22 9.25 -5.39
N ASP A 83 23.97 10.55 -5.57
CA ASP A 83 22.69 11.13 -5.18
C ASP A 83 21.54 10.41 -5.91
N LEU A 84 20.54 9.98 -5.15
CA LEU A 84 19.48 9.13 -5.67
C LEU A 84 18.65 9.84 -6.74
N ALA A 85 18.34 11.13 -6.58
CA ALA A 85 17.51 11.88 -7.52
C ALA A 85 18.26 12.11 -8.84
N VAL A 86 19.52 12.54 -8.76
CA VAL A 86 20.38 12.76 -9.94
C VAL A 86 20.64 11.46 -10.69
N TRP A 87 20.98 10.38 -9.97
CA TRP A 87 21.18 9.07 -10.56
C TRP A 87 19.89 8.51 -11.17
N HIS A 88 18.76 8.70 -10.49
CA HIS A 88 17.47 8.28 -11.02
C HIS A 88 17.10 9.04 -12.30
N GLN A 89 17.33 10.36 -12.34
CA GLN A 89 17.12 11.16 -13.55
C GLN A 89 18.00 10.68 -14.71
N HIS A 90 19.28 10.41 -14.46
CA HIS A 90 20.20 9.87 -15.45
C HIS A 90 19.75 8.49 -15.96
N THR A 91 19.49 7.55 -15.07
CA THR A 91 19.05 6.20 -15.48
C THR A 91 17.68 6.20 -16.16
N CYS A 92 16.83 7.19 -15.89
CA CYS A 92 15.59 7.41 -16.62
C CYS A 92 15.83 7.91 -18.05
N SER A 93 16.83 8.76 -18.29
CA SER A 93 17.15 9.26 -19.63
C SER A 93 17.89 8.22 -20.48
N THR A 94 18.71 7.35 -19.87
CA THR A 94 19.42 6.28 -20.57
C THR A 94 18.60 4.99 -20.77
N ASN A 95 17.48 4.83 -20.06
CA ASN A 95 16.63 3.66 -20.23
C ASN A 95 16.04 3.60 -21.66
N ARG A 96 16.44 2.60 -22.44
CA ARG A 96 15.98 2.40 -23.82
C ARG A 96 14.46 2.21 -23.94
N ALA A 97 13.78 1.68 -22.93
CA ALA A 97 12.31 1.56 -22.93
C ALA A 97 11.62 2.68 -22.11
N GLY A 98 12.35 3.71 -21.68
CA GLY A 98 11.87 4.69 -20.70
C GLY A 98 10.71 5.57 -21.18
N THR A 99 10.46 5.65 -22.49
CA THR A 99 9.36 6.42 -23.10
C THR A 99 8.12 5.58 -23.40
N VAL A 100 8.16 4.25 -23.26
CA VAL A 100 7.06 3.34 -23.61
C VAL A 100 5.77 3.73 -22.87
N THR A 101 5.83 3.85 -21.54
CA THR A 101 4.65 4.20 -20.73
C THR A 101 4.08 5.58 -21.08
N ALA A 102 4.93 6.55 -21.42
CA ALA A 102 4.47 7.88 -21.84
C ALA A 102 3.72 7.80 -23.17
N HIS A 103 4.22 7.03 -24.13
CA HIS A 103 3.56 6.77 -25.41
C HIS A 103 2.23 6.03 -25.22
N LEU A 104 2.20 4.99 -24.38
CA LEU A 104 0.97 4.25 -24.09
C LEU A 104 -0.13 5.17 -23.53
N ARG A 105 0.20 6.04 -22.57
CA ARG A 105 -0.76 7.02 -22.03
C ARG A 105 -1.31 7.96 -23.10
N GLY A 106 -0.46 8.39 -24.03
CA GLY A 106 -0.85 9.31 -25.10
C GLY A 106 -1.65 8.65 -26.23
N ALA A 107 -1.31 7.41 -26.59
CA ALA A 107 -1.83 6.74 -27.78
C ALA A 107 -3.00 5.79 -27.48
N VAL A 108 -2.96 5.05 -26.36
CA VAL A 108 -3.87 3.92 -26.12
C VAL A 108 -4.89 4.15 -25.00
N ASN A 109 -4.77 5.26 -24.25
CA ASN A 109 -5.66 5.57 -23.14
C ASN A 109 -5.77 4.42 -22.12
N ALA A 110 -4.64 3.79 -21.80
CA ALA A 110 -4.56 2.68 -20.85
C ALA A 110 -4.85 3.15 -19.41
N GLU A 111 -5.75 2.44 -18.74
CA GLU A 111 -6.07 2.62 -17.34
C GLU A 111 -4.88 2.25 -16.45
N LEU A 112 -4.60 3.06 -15.41
CA LEU A 112 -3.51 2.79 -14.46
C LEU A 112 -2.17 2.42 -15.13
N CYS A 113 -1.87 3.07 -16.27
CA CYS A 113 -0.72 2.77 -17.10
C CYS A 113 0.60 3.14 -16.39
N THR A 114 1.10 2.24 -15.56
CA THR A 114 2.38 2.30 -14.84
C THR A 114 3.45 1.50 -15.60
N GLN A 115 4.67 1.44 -15.05
CA GLN A 115 5.68 0.51 -15.58
C GLN A 115 5.25 -0.95 -15.39
N ALA A 116 4.61 -1.29 -14.27
CA ALA A 116 4.10 -2.65 -14.01
C ALA A 116 3.05 -3.06 -15.06
N TRP A 117 2.14 -2.15 -15.43
CA TRP A 117 1.19 -2.35 -16.52
C TRP A 117 1.90 -2.75 -17.82
N ALA A 118 2.96 -2.03 -18.20
CA ALA A 118 3.70 -2.28 -19.43
C ALA A 118 4.53 -3.57 -19.38
N LYS A 119 5.03 -3.96 -18.20
CA LYS A 119 5.70 -5.26 -18.03
C LYS A 119 4.72 -6.40 -18.24
N PHE A 120 3.54 -6.33 -17.63
CA PHE A 120 2.56 -7.41 -17.73
C PHE A 120 1.93 -7.53 -19.10
N TYR A 121 1.61 -6.40 -19.75
CA TYR A 121 1.13 -6.42 -21.14
C TYR A 121 2.18 -7.00 -22.10
N GLU A 122 3.48 -6.74 -21.85
CA GLU A 122 4.58 -7.36 -22.59
C GLU A 122 4.66 -8.88 -22.35
N ILE A 123 4.40 -9.35 -21.12
CA ILE A 123 4.30 -10.79 -20.80
C ILE A 123 3.11 -11.41 -21.55
N LEU A 124 1.92 -10.81 -21.46
CA LEU A 124 0.70 -11.27 -22.17
C LEU A 124 0.90 -11.35 -23.68
N GLY A 125 1.63 -10.41 -24.27
CA GLY A 125 1.93 -10.40 -25.70
C GLY A 125 3.10 -11.30 -26.12
N THR A 126 3.84 -11.88 -25.16
CA THR A 126 5.00 -12.75 -25.43
C THR A 126 4.70 -14.23 -25.14
N PHE A 127 3.81 -14.51 -24.19
CA PHE A 127 3.49 -15.86 -23.73
C PHE A 127 1.97 -16.11 -23.79
N ASP A 128 1.58 -17.33 -24.16
CA ASP A 128 0.19 -17.77 -24.13
C ASP A 128 -0.27 -18.06 -22.69
N LEU A 129 -0.40 -16.99 -21.90
CA LEU A 129 -0.78 -17.08 -20.48
C LEU A 129 -2.20 -17.60 -20.27
N LEU A 130 -3.11 -17.28 -21.18
CA LEU A 130 -4.54 -17.58 -21.05
C LEU A 130 -4.81 -18.98 -21.60
N PRO A 131 -5.24 -19.96 -20.78
CA PRO A 131 -5.51 -21.31 -21.25
C PRO A 131 -6.57 -21.31 -22.34
N GLN A 132 -6.30 -21.98 -23.47
CA GLN A 132 -7.26 -22.13 -24.58
C GLN A 132 -8.59 -22.73 -24.12
N THR A 133 -8.56 -23.62 -23.13
CA THR A 133 -9.75 -24.23 -22.53
C THR A 133 -10.66 -23.18 -21.87
N ALA A 134 -10.10 -22.23 -21.13
CA ALA A 134 -10.86 -21.13 -20.51
C ALA A 134 -11.50 -20.24 -21.58
N LEU A 135 -10.74 -19.90 -22.62
CA LEU A 135 -11.24 -19.10 -23.75
C LEU A 135 -12.34 -19.81 -24.55
N GLN A 136 -12.28 -21.14 -24.68
CA GLN A 136 -13.31 -21.95 -25.34
C GLN A 136 -14.59 -22.08 -24.51
N ILE A 137 -14.45 -22.23 -23.19
CA ILE A 137 -15.57 -22.23 -22.25
C ILE A 137 -16.23 -20.85 -22.22
N GLY A 138 -15.45 -19.78 -22.46
CA GLY A 138 -15.90 -18.40 -22.41
C GLY A 138 -15.88 -17.81 -21.00
N GLU A 139 -15.21 -18.45 -20.04
CA GLU A 139 -15.04 -17.99 -18.67
C GLU A 139 -13.55 -17.98 -18.33
N LEU A 140 -13.04 -16.84 -17.84
CA LEU A 140 -11.66 -16.67 -17.42
C LEU A 140 -11.62 -16.19 -15.97
N ASN A 141 -10.93 -16.93 -15.12
CA ASN A 141 -10.80 -16.60 -13.70
C ASN A 141 -9.34 -16.35 -13.34
N SER A 142 -9.05 -15.18 -12.76
CA SER A 142 -7.68 -14.79 -12.39
C SER A 142 -7.55 -14.35 -10.93
N VAL A 143 -6.43 -14.68 -10.30
CA VAL A 143 -6.09 -14.22 -8.94
C VAL A 143 -4.77 -13.44 -8.99
N HIS A 144 -4.75 -12.24 -8.41
CA HIS A 144 -3.58 -11.35 -8.42
C HIS A 144 -3.07 -11.10 -7.00
N LEU A 145 -1.89 -11.59 -6.68
CA LEU A 145 -1.29 -11.53 -5.34
C LEU A 145 -0.33 -10.33 -5.24
N CYS A 146 -0.38 -9.64 -4.09
CA CYS A 146 0.41 -8.44 -3.83
C CYS A 146 0.30 -7.38 -4.95
N GLU A 147 -0.92 -7.19 -5.44
CA GLU A 147 -1.18 -6.56 -6.75
C GLU A 147 -1.26 -5.03 -6.72
N ALA A 148 -1.29 -4.39 -5.55
CA ALA A 148 -1.44 -2.93 -5.46
C ALA A 148 -0.39 -2.19 -6.32
N PRO A 149 -0.80 -1.19 -7.14
CA PRO A 149 -2.10 -0.51 -7.14
C PRO A 149 -3.17 -1.16 -8.05
N GLY A 150 -2.89 -2.30 -8.70
CA GLY A 150 -3.80 -2.94 -9.66
C GLY A 150 -3.36 -2.86 -11.13
N ALA A 151 -2.07 -2.73 -11.38
CA ALA A 151 -1.56 -2.48 -12.72
C ALA A 151 -1.65 -3.71 -13.65
N PHE A 152 -1.47 -4.93 -13.14
CA PHE A 152 -1.63 -6.16 -13.92
C PHE A 152 -3.10 -6.43 -14.19
N ILE A 153 -4.00 -6.15 -13.22
CA ILE A 153 -5.45 -6.23 -13.43
C ILE A 153 -5.88 -5.30 -14.58
N ALA A 154 -5.46 -4.03 -14.53
CA ALA A 154 -5.78 -3.06 -15.58
C ALA A 154 -5.16 -3.43 -16.94
N ALA A 155 -3.97 -4.02 -16.96
CA ALA A 155 -3.34 -4.51 -18.19
C ALA A 155 -4.07 -5.74 -18.76
N LEU A 156 -4.48 -6.68 -17.92
CA LEU A 156 -5.26 -7.85 -18.33
C LEU A 156 -6.62 -7.43 -18.92
N ASN A 157 -7.33 -6.54 -18.24
CA ASN A 157 -8.58 -5.98 -18.76
C ASN A 157 -8.37 -5.36 -20.15
N HIS A 158 -7.33 -4.52 -20.28
CA HIS A 158 -7.03 -3.87 -21.56
C HIS A 158 -6.78 -4.90 -22.65
N PHE A 159 -5.92 -5.89 -22.38
CA PHE A 159 -5.61 -6.97 -23.31
C PHE A 159 -6.88 -7.72 -23.75
N LEU A 160 -7.71 -8.19 -22.80
CA LEU A 160 -8.95 -8.90 -23.12
C LEU A 160 -9.90 -8.07 -24.00
N GLN A 161 -10.07 -6.78 -23.66
CA GLN A 161 -10.99 -5.88 -24.36
C GLN A 161 -10.52 -5.48 -25.77
N THR A 162 -9.23 -5.62 -26.09
CA THR A 162 -8.64 -5.22 -27.38
C THR A 162 -8.17 -6.38 -28.25
N SER A 163 -7.91 -7.56 -27.68
CA SER A 163 -7.38 -8.71 -28.41
C SER A 163 -8.44 -9.52 -29.17
N GLY A 164 -9.71 -9.09 -29.15
CA GLY A 164 -10.82 -9.83 -29.78
C GLY A 164 -11.19 -11.13 -29.07
N LEU A 165 -10.72 -11.31 -27.83
CA LEU A 165 -11.09 -12.44 -26.99
C LEU A 165 -12.47 -12.19 -26.39
N HIS A 166 -13.33 -13.20 -26.44
CA HIS A 166 -14.69 -13.15 -25.90
C HIS A 166 -14.78 -14.12 -24.72
N CYS A 167 -14.65 -13.59 -23.51
CA CYS A 167 -14.85 -14.35 -22.28
C CYS A 167 -15.41 -13.43 -21.18
N ASP A 168 -16.21 -14.02 -20.30
CA ASP A 168 -16.57 -13.42 -19.03
C ASP A 168 -15.36 -13.56 -18.09
N TRP A 169 -14.85 -12.41 -17.63
CA TRP A 169 -13.65 -12.37 -16.80
C TRP A 169 -14.00 -12.04 -15.36
N ASN A 170 -13.73 -12.99 -14.46
CA ASN A 170 -13.77 -12.78 -13.02
C ASN A 170 -12.35 -12.67 -12.47
N TRP A 171 -12.16 -11.79 -11.51
CA TRP A 171 -10.87 -11.63 -10.86
C TRP A 171 -11.02 -11.42 -9.36
N VAL A 172 -10.00 -11.86 -8.63
CA VAL A 172 -9.80 -11.57 -7.21
C VAL A 172 -8.38 -11.06 -7.03
N ALA A 173 -8.18 -10.09 -6.15
CA ALA A 173 -6.86 -9.57 -5.85
C ALA A 173 -6.59 -9.55 -4.36
N ASN A 174 -5.32 -9.64 -3.98
CA ASN A 174 -4.86 -9.44 -2.62
C ASN A 174 -3.69 -8.44 -2.62
N THR A 175 -3.60 -7.69 -1.53
CA THR A 175 -2.47 -6.82 -1.16
C THR A 175 -2.56 -6.52 0.32
N LEU A 176 -1.48 -6.04 0.94
CA LEU A 176 -1.59 -5.36 2.23
C LEU A 176 -2.61 -4.23 2.10
N ASN A 177 -3.60 -4.22 2.99
CA ASN A 177 -4.70 -3.26 2.95
C ASN A 177 -4.17 -1.86 3.23
N PRO A 178 -4.26 -0.91 2.26
CA PRO A 178 -3.75 0.45 2.44
C PRO A 178 -4.57 1.25 3.47
N TYR A 179 -5.73 0.74 3.88
CA TYR A 179 -6.63 1.39 4.84
C TYR A 179 -6.52 0.80 6.24
N HIS A 180 -5.79 -0.30 6.43
CA HIS A 180 -5.61 -0.91 7.74
C HIS A 180 -4.52 -0.20 8.53
N GLU A 181 -4.90 0.44 9.62
CA GLU A 181 -4.11 1.42 10.35
C GLU A 181 -2.85 0.83 11.01
N ALA A 182 -2.83 -0.48 11.29
CA ALA A 182 -1.63 -1.14 11.80
C ALA A 182 -0.62 -1.50 10.71
N ASN A 183 -0.99 -1.43 9.43
CA ASN A 183 -0.03 -1.66 8.35
C ASN A 183 0.90 -0.46 8.24
N GLU A 184 2.20 -0.73 8.14
CA GLU A 184 3.18 0.33 7.91
C GLU A 184 3.03 0.89 6.50
N ARG A 185 3.00 2.23 6.37
CA ARG A 185 2.84 2.87 5.06
C ARG A 185 3.98 2.51 4.10
N ASN A 186 5.18 2.27 4.61
CA ASN A 186 6.35 1.86 3.81
C ASN A 186 6.16 0.49 3.14
N SER A 187 5.31 -0.36 3.72
CA SER A 187 4.97 -1.70 3.21
C SER A 187 3.77 -1.68 2.25
N THR A 188 2.92 -0.66 2.33
CA THR A 188 1.75 -0.49 1.44
C THR A 188 2.04 0.40 0.22
N ILE A 189 1.23 0.28 -0.82
CA ILE A 189 1.27 1.18 -1.99
C ILE A 189 0.23 2.28 -1.82
N ALA A 190 0.67 3.53 -1.92
CA ALA A 190 -0.17 4.70 -1.68
C ALA A 190 -1.17 5.02 -2.82
N ASP A 191 -0.99 4.45 -4.01
CA ASP A 191 -1.94 4.60 -5.11
C ASP A 191 -3.02 3.52 -4.97
N ASP A 192 -4.21 3.91 -4.55
CA ASP A 192 -5.32 3.03 -4.19
C ASP A 192 -6.52 3.20 -5.14
N ARG A 193 -6.35 3.92 -6.26
CA ARG A 193 -7.46 4.30 -7.15
C ARG A 193 -8.28 3.14 -7.69
N LEU A 194 -7.62 2.02 -8.03
CA LEU A 194 -8.35 0.80 -8.41
C LEU A 194 -9.00 0.18 -7.18
N ILE A 195 -8.25 0.05 -6.09
CA ILE A 195 -8.68 -0.59 -4.84
C ILE A 195 -9.98 0.04 -4.35
N ALA A 196 -10.00 1.36 -4.16
CA ALA A 196 -11.15 2.10 -3.66
C ALA A 196 -12.45 1.79 -4.42
N HIS A 197 -12.38 1.77 -5.76
CA HIS A 197 -13.54 1.55 -6.64
C HIS A 197 -13.86 0.09 -6.92
N THR A 198 -13.05 -0.84 -6.43
CA THR A 198 -13.22 -2.28 -6.67
C THR A 198 -13.08 -3.10 -5.40
N LEU A 199 -13.27 -2.49 -4.22
CA LEU A 199 -13.14 -3.13 -2.90
C LEU A 199 -13.75 -4.54 -2.79
N PRO A 200 -14.95 -4.84 -3.34
CA PRO A 200 -15.54 -6.18 -3.25
C PRO A 200 -14.70 -7.31 -3.88
N TRP A 201 -13.79 -6.98 -4.80
CA TRP A 201 -12.89 -7.93 -5.46
C TRP A 201 -11.53 -8.06 -4.77
N TRP A 202 -11.28 -7.29 -3.70
CA TRP A 202 -10.05 -7.36 -2.90
C TRP A 202 -10.22 -8.22 -1.65
N PHE A 203 -9.35 -9.21 -1.51
CA PHE A 203 -9.25 -10.08 -0.36
C PHE A 203 -8.21 -9.55 0.63
N PHE A 204 -8.67 -9.10 1.81
CA PHE A 204 -7.84 -8.61 2.90
C PHE A 204 -7.73 -9.56 4.11
N GLY A 205 -8.25 -10.79 3.99
CA GLY A 205 -8.32 -11.73 5.10
C GLY A 205 -9.34 -11.35 6.16
N SER A 206 -9.59 -12.26 7.10
CA SER A 206 -10.54 -12.04 8.19
C SER A 206 -10.08 -11.00 9.21
N ASP A 207 -8.78 -10.69 9.28
CA ASP A 207 -8.23 -9.64 10.14
C ASP A 207 -8.14 -8.26 9.47
N ASP A 208 -8.47 -8.17 8.18
CA ASP A 208 -8.44 -6.97 7.33
C ASP A 208 -7.05 -6.40 7.03
N THR A 209 -5.95 -7.09 7.41
CA THR A 209 -4.57 -6.64 7.16
C THR A 209 -4.14 -6.82 5.71
N GLY A 210 -4.65 -7.86 5.04
CA GLY A 210 -4.24 -8.27 3.70
C GLY A 210 -2.90 -8.98 3.61
N ASP A 211 -2.28 -9.37 4.74
CA ASP A 211 -1.00 -10.07 4.74
C ASP A 211 -1.12 -11.50 4.21
N ILE A 212 -0.71 -11.71 2.96
CA ILE A 212 -0.77 -13.04 2.33
C ILE A 212 0.17 -14.05 2.98
N MET A 213 1.15 -13.64 3.77
CA MET A 213 2.10 -14.53 4.43
C MET A 213 1.51 -15.22 5.67
N LEU A 214 0.28 -14.87 6.07
CA LEU A 214 -0.46 -15.60 7.09
C LEU A 214 -1.09 -16.86 6.50
N GLN A 215 -0.76 -18.03 7.07
CA GLN A 215 -1.35 -19.31 6.64
C GLN A 215 -2.88 -19.30 6.70
N LYS A 216 -3.45 -18.59 7.68
CA LYS A 216 -4.90 -18.40 7.79
C LYS A 216 -5.47 -17.75 6.52
N HIS A 217 -4.83 -16.70 6.01
CA HIS A 217 -5.26 -15.98 4.81
C HIS A 217 -5.13 -16.82 3.55
N LEU A 218 -4.11 -17.67 3.44
CA LEU A 218 -4.01 -18.64 2.35
C LEU A 218 -5.26 -19.54 2.27
N LEU A 219 -5.71 -20.08 3.42
CA LEU A 219 -6.86 -20.99 3.47
C LEU A 219 -8.19 -20.23 3.27
N GLU A 220 -8.31 -19.03 3.83
CA GLU A 220 -9.47 -18.16 3.62
C GLU A 220 -9.58 -17.73 2.15
N LEU A 221 -8.48 -17.38 1.49
CA LEU A 221 -8.45 -17.04 0.07
C LEU A 221 -8.89 -18.22 -0.80
N GLN A 222 -8.46 -19.45 -0.46
CA GLN A 222 -8.93 -20.66 -1.13
C GLN A 222 -10.46 -20.79 -1.04
N GLY A 223 -11.05 -20.50 0.12
CA GLY A 223 -12.51 -20.47 0.29
C GLY A 223 -13.17 -19.32 -0.49
N PHE A 224 -12.55 -18.13 -0.47
CA PHE A 224 -13.05 -16.93 -1.13
C PHE A 224 -13.16 -17.10 -2.66
N VAL A 225 -12.19 -17.78 -3.29
CA VAL A 225 -12.23 -18.09 -4.72
C VAL A 225 -12.98 -19.39 -5.04
N GLY A 226 -13.57 -20.06 -4.04
CA GLY A 226 -14.19 -21.38 -4.20
C GLY A 226 -15.41 -21.43 -5.13
N ASN A 227 -15.99 -20.27 -5.45
CA ASN A 227 -17.08 -20.14 -6.43
C ASN A 227 -16.58 -20.07 -7.89
N MET A 228 -15.27 -19.90 -8.11
CA MET A 228 -14.68 -20.00 -9.45
C MET A 228 -14.61 -21.47 -9.85
N HIS A 229 -15.09 -21.80 -11.06
CA HIS A 229 -15.03 -23.18 -11.55
C HIS A 229 -13.58 -23.70 -11.61
N ASN A 230 -12.67 -22.85 -12.05
CA ASN A 230 -11.25 -23.11 -12.19
C ASN A 230 -10.49 -21.79 -12.06
N VAL A 231 -9.30 -21.75 -11.45
CA VAL A 231 -8.42 -20.57 -11.51
C VAL A 231 -7.42 -20.76 -12.65
N ASP A 232 -7.49 -19.90 -13.66
CA ASP A 232 -6.77 -20.07 -14.92
C ASP A 232 -5.43 -19.30 -14.94
N LEU A 233 -5.35 -18.22 -14.17
CA LEU A 233 -4.17 -17.37 -14.09
C LEU A 233 -3.96 -16.90 -12.65
N VAL A 234 -2.75 -17.10 -12.13
CA VAL A 234 -2.28 -16.43 -10.92
C VAL A 234 -1.13 -15.51 -11.28
N THR A 235 -1.14 -14.29 -10.75
CA THR A 235 -0.02 -13.36 -10.85
C THR A 235 0.47 -12.98 -9.44
N ALA A 236 1.75 -12.65 -9.33
CA ALA A 236 2.40 -12.26 -8.10
C ALA A 236 3.49 -11.21 -8.42
N ASP A 237 3.24 -9.94 -8.07
CA ASP A 237 4.18 -8.82 -8.30
C ASP A 237 4.74 -8.24 -6.98
N GLY A 238 4.61 -8.99 -5.88
CA GLY A 238 5.00 -8.60 -4.52
C GLY A 238 6.49 -8.36 -4.31
N SER A 239 6.81 -7.44 -3.42
CA SER A 239 8.17 -7.16 -2.94
C SER A 239 8.12 -6.32 -1.66
N PHE A 240 9.20 -6.37 -0.88
CA PHE A 240 9.43 -5.47 0.26
C PHE A 240 10.33 -4.30 -0.11
N ASP A 241 10.39 -3.30 0.78
CA ASP A 241 11.39 -2.25 0.71
C ASP A 241 12.76 -2.77 1.16
N CYS A 242 13.56 -3.22 0.19
CA CYS A 242 14.92 -3.72 0.43
C CYS A 242 15.98 -2.61 0.36
N GLN A 243 15.62 -1.33 0.40
CA GLN A 243 16.60 -0.25 0.25
C GLN A 243 17.63 -0.20 1.39
N GLY A 244 17.31 -0.74 2.57
CA GLY A 244 18.26 -0.83 3.69
C GLY A 244 19.41 -1.81 3.44
N ASP A 245 19.18 -2.84 2.62
CA ASP A 245 20.17 -3.84 2.23
C ASP A 245 19.88 -4.38 0.81
N PRO A 246 20.18 -3.58 -0.24
CA PRO A 246 19.87 -3.96 -1.62
C PRO A 246 20.71 -5.14 -2.13
N GLY A 247 21.79 -5.51 -1.44
CA GLY A 247 22.65 -6.65 -1.77
C GLY A 247 22.03 -8.00 -1.39
N GLU A 248 21.13 -8.00 -0.40
CA GLU A 248 20.42 -9.18 0.13
C GLU A 248 18.94 -9.23 -0.27
N GLN A 249 18.54 -8.46 -1.29
CA GLN A 249 17.14 -8.38 -1.76
C GLN A 249 16.51 -9.76 -2.02
N GLU A 250 17.26 -10.70 -2.61
CA GLU A 250 16.77 -12.05 -2.88
C GLU A 250 16.40 -12.80 -1.59
N SER A 251 17.31 -12.82 -0.62
CA SER A 251 17.11 -13.45 0.68
C SER A 251 15.93 -12.84 1.46
N LEU A 252 15.81 -11.50 1.42
CA LEU A 252 14.76 -10.76 2.13
C LEU A 252 13.35 -11.00 1.57
N VAL A 253 13.23 -11.22 0.26
CA VAL A 253 11.93 -11.41 -0.41
C VAL A 253 11.57 -12.89 -0.56
N ALA A 254 12.52 -13.82 -0.39
CA ALA A 254 12.30 -15.25 -0.53
C ALA A 254 11.10 -15.82 0.26
N PRO A 255 10.82 -15.41 1.52
CA PRO A 255 9.63 -15.87 2.24
C PRO A 255 8.31 -15.48 1.54
N LEU A 256 8.23 -14.28 0.97
CA LEU A 256 7.05 -13.83 0.22
C LEU A 256 6.87 -14.63 -1.06
N GLN A 257 7.94 -14.80 -1.85
CA GLN A 257 7.91 -15.59 -3.09
C GLN A 257 7.52 -17.05 -2.84
N TYR A 258 7.97 -17.62 -1.72
CA TYR A 258 7.53 -18.92 -1.26
C TYR A 258 6.02 -18.92 -1.00
N CYS A 259 5.51 -17.94 -0.24
CA CYS A 259 4.09 -17.81 0.07
C CYS A 259 3.22 -17.64 -1.19
N GLU A 260 3.61 -16.73 -2.10
CA GLU A 260 2.95 -16.51 -3.38
C GLU A 260 2.94 -17.77 -4.26
N THR A 261 4.05 -18.53 -4.28
CA THR A 261 4.13 -19.79 -5.03
C THR A 261 3.24 -20.87 -4.43
N VAL A 262 3.25 -21.05 -3.10
CA VAL A 262 2.38 -22.02 -2.43
C VAL A 262 0.91 -21.66 -2.65
N CYS A 263 0.58 -20.36 -2.62
CA CYS A 263 -0.74 -19.84 -2.95
C CYS A 263 -1.12 -20.20 -4.39
N ALA A 264 -0.27 -19.88 -5.38
CA ALA A 264 -0.53 -20.22 -6.78
C ALA A 264 -0.76 -21.72 -6.99
N LEU A 265 0.10 -22.58 -6.42
CA LEU A 265 -0.04 -24.04 -6.51
C LEU A 265 -1.30 -24.58 -5.80
N LEU A 266 -1.80 -23.89 -4.77
CA LEU A 266 -3.03 -24.24 -4.10
C LEU A 266 -4.27 -23.83 -4.91
N LEU A 267 -4.24 -22.66 -5.54
CA LEU A 267 -5.40 -22.07 -6.21
C LEU A 267 -5.55 -22.53 -7.66
N LEU A 268 -4.44 -22.71 -8.39
CA LEU A 268 -4.48 -22.98 -9.83
C LEU A 268 -5.19 -24.27 -10.21
N GLY A 269 -5.97 -24.14 -11.27
CA GLY A 269 -6.54 -25.22 -12.03
C GLY A 269 -5.58 -25.92 -12.96
N PRO A 270 -5.84 -27.19 -13.36
CA PRO A 270 -5.08 -27.84 -14.43
C PRO A 270 -5.06 -26.99 -15.70
N GLY A 271 -3.89 -26.88 -16.33
CA GLY A 271 -3.65 -26.05 -17.51
C GLY A 271 -3.43 -24.57 -17.23
N GLY A 272 -3.65 -24.09 -16.00
CA GLY A 272 -3.48 -22.68 -15.63
C GLY A 272 -2.03 -22.19 -15.68
N SER A 273 -1.86 -20.87 -15.67
CA SER A 273 -0.56 -20.20 -15.74
C SER A 273 -0.23 -19.42 -14.47
N PHE A 274 1.06 -19.28 -14.17
CA PHE A 274 1.56 -18.51 -13.04
C PHE A 274 2.64 -17.53 -13.49
N VAL A 275 2.51 -16.25 -13.09
CA VAL A 275 3.54 -15.23 -13.28
C VAL A 275 4.03 -14.75 -11.93
N LEU A 276 5.31 -14.97 -11.64
CA LEU A 276 5.95 -14.60 -10.37
C LEU A 276 7.09 -13.63 -10.61
N LYS A 277 7.08 -12.49 -9.91
CA LYS A 277 8.23 -11.61 -9.85
C LYS A 277 9.32 -12.18 -8.96
N MET A 278 10.54 -12.20 -9.50
CA MET A 278 11.75 -12.53 -8.75
C MET A 278 12.84 -11.49 -9.01
N PHE A 279 13.97 -11.63 -8.30
CA PHE A 279 15.11 -10.74 -8.44
C PHE A 279 16.31 -11.50 -8.99
N THR A 280 17.46 -11.46 -8.30
CA THR A 280 18.49 -12.46 -8.53
C THR A 280 17.95 -13.84 -8.16
N LEU A 281 18.62 -14.87 -8.68
CA LEU A 281 18.24 -16.26 -8.53
C LEU A 281 19.48 -17.07 -8.07
N PHE A 282 20.26 -16.53 -7.13
CA PHE A 282 21.56 -17.09 -6.72
C PHE A 282 21.47 -17.89 -5.42
N GLU A 283 20.44 -17.65 -4.62
CA GLU A 283 20.22 -18.29 -3.33
C GLU A 283 19.56 -19.64 -3.49
N HIS A 284 19.88 -20.54 -2.56
CA HIS A 284 19.36 -21.90 -2.57
C HIS A 284 17.84 -21.97 -2.45
N SER A 285 17.21 -21.00 -1.78
CA SER A 285 15.76 -20.83 -1.74
C SER A 285 15.17 -20.65 -3.14
N SER A 286 15.76 -19.78 -3.96
CA SER A 286 15.37 -19.55 -5.35
C SER A 286 15.60 -20.77 -6.23
N VAL A 287 16.74 -21.45 -6.07
CA VAL A 287 17.04 -22.71 -6.78
C VAL A 287 15.96 -23.75 -6.51
N CYS A 288 15.61 -23.95 -5.23
CA CYS A 288 14.56 -24.90 -4.85
C CYS A 288 13.19 -24.49 -5.40
N LEU A 289 12.83 -23.21 -5.30
CA LEU A 289 11.54 -22.69 -5.76
C LEU A 289 11.37 -22.87 -7.28
N LEU A 290 12.42 -22.56 -8.05
CA LEU A 290 12.41 -22.75 -9.50
C LEU A 290 12.36 -24.23 -9.88
N PHE A 291 13.08 -25.09 -9.17
CA PHE A 291 13.00 -26.53 -9.39
C PHE A 291 11.59 -27.08 -9.14
N LEU A 292 10.94 -26.63 -8.06
CA LEU A 292 9.53 -26.93 -7.78
C LEU A 292 8.63 -26.52 -8.94
N LEU A 293 8.74 -25.27 -9.41
CA LEU A 293 7.93 -24.76 -10.52
C LEU A 293 8.14 -25.55 -11.81
N VAL A 294 9.40 -25.86 -12.17
CA VAL A 294 9.73 -26.64 -13.36
C VAL A 294 9.12 -28.04 -13.32
N CYS A 295 9.03 -28.65 -12.15
CA CYS A 295 8.35 -29.94 -12.01
C CYS A 295 6.82 -29.81 -12.14
N CYS A 296 6.24 -28.70 -11.64
CA CYS A 296 4.79 -28.48 -11.56
C CYS A 296 4.14 -28.00 -12.86
N PHE A 297 4.89 -27.36 -13.73
CA PHE A 297 4.38 -26.74 -14.96
C PHE A 297 4.96 -27.39 -16.22
N SER A 298 4.26 -27.22 -17.35
CA SER A 298 4.66 -27.78 -18.63
C SER A 298 5.85 -27.04 -19.23
N SER A 299 5.88 -25.72 -19.08
CA SER A 299 7.05 -24.90 -19.39
C SER A 299 7.25 -23.80 -18.36
N VAL A 300 8.51 -23.44 -18.12
CA VAL A 300 8.90 -22.37 -17.21
C VAL A 300 9.97 -21.51 -17.87
N HIS A 301 9.74 -20.21 -17.88
CA HIS A 301 10.61 -19.22 -18.51
C HIS A 301 11.04 -18.17 -17.50
N ILE A 302 12.31 -17.75 -17.55
CA ILE A 302 12.79 -16.54 -16.89
C ILE A 302 12.83 -15.43 -17.94
N PHE A 303 12.12 -14.35 -17.66
CA PHE A 303 11.92 -13.25 -18.60
C PHE A 303 12.23 -11.92 -17.93
N LYS A 304 13.02 -11.07 -18.61
CA LYS A 304 13.19 -9.66 -18.22
C LYS A 304 12.48 -8.79 -19.26
N PRO A 305 11.28 -8.25 -18.98
CA PRO A 305 10.63 -7.32 -19.88
C PRO A 305 11.55 -6.16 -20.28
N ALA A 306 11.42 -5.65 -21.51
CA ALA A 306 12.09 -4.44 -21.98
C ALA A 306 11.75 -3.24 -21.10
N THR A 307 10.52 -3.18 -20.63
CA THR A 307 9.96 -2.11 -19.80
C THR A 307 10.36 -2.19 -18.32
N SER A 308 10.98 -3.29 -17.88
CA SER A 308 11.67 -3.36 -16.59
C SER A 308 13.05 -2.71 -16.68
N LYS A 309 13.42 -1.89 -15.68
CA LYS A 309 14.68 -1.13 -15.68
C LYS A 309 15.87 -2.09 -15.81
N SER A 310 16.65 -1.96 -16.88
CA SER A 310 17.73 -2.91 -17.19
C SER A 310 18.79 -3.07 -16.09
N GLY A 311 19.05 -2.03 -15.29
CA GLY A 311 20.03 -2.06 -14.20
C GLY A 311 19.52 -2.69 -12.88
N ASN A 312 18.23 -3.00 -12.76
CA ASN A 312 17.70 -3.69 -11.58
C ASN A 312 17.81 -5.21 -11.72
N SER A 313 17.65 -5.91 -10.59
CA SER A 313 17.69 -7.38 -10.56
C SER A 313 16.33 -8.02 -10.89
N GLU A 314 15.27 -7.24 -11.12
CA GLU A 314 13.92 -7.75 -11.36
C GLU A 314 13.84 -8.58 -12.66
N VAL A 315 13.26 -9.76 -12.53
CA VAL A 315 12.88 -10.70 -13.60
C VAL A 315 11.52 -11.32 -13.27
N TYR A 316 10.86 -11.93 -14.24
CA TYR A 316 9.61 -12.65 -14.07
C TYR A 316 9.80 -14.12 -14.43
N VAL A 317 9.33 -15.00 -13.55
CA VAL A 317 9.15 -16.42 -13.83
C VAL A 317 7.77 -16.60 -14.44
N VAL A 318 7.71 -17.09 -15.67
CA VAL A 318 6.47 -17.35 -16.40
C VAL A 318 6.30 -18.85 -16.54
N CYS A 319 5.32 -19.38 -15.83
CA CYS A 319 5.01 -20.80 -15.78
C CYS A 319 3.71 -21.07 -16.54
N LEU A 320 3.73 -21.99 -17.49
CA LEU A 320 2.58 -22.30 -18.36
C LEU A 320 2.15 -23.76 -18.20
N GLY A 321 0.83 -23.99 -18.22
CA GLY A 321 0.25 -25.32 -18.24
C GLY A 321 0.50 -26.09 -16.95
N TYR A 322 -0.10 -25.67 -15.84
CA TYR A 322 -0.05 -26.36 -14.56
C TYR A 322 -0.51 -27.82 -14.70
N LYS A 323 0.34 -28.80 -14.39
CA LYS A 323 0.13 -30.20 -14.79
C LYS A 323 -1.07 -30.84 -14.09
N ALA A 324 -1.12 -30.80 -12.77
CA ALA A 324 -2.26 -31.21 -11.94
C ALA A 324 -1.94 -31.02 -10.46
N LYS A 325 -2.94 -30.61 -9.68
CA LYS A 325 -2.83 -30.45 -8.22
C LYS A 325 -2.50 -31.75 -7.49
N GLU A 326 -3.00 -32.88 -7.97
CA GLU A 326 -2.80 -34.19 -7.32
C GLU A 326 -1.33 -34.65 -7.33
N VAL A 327 -0.54 -34.25 -8.33
CA VAL A 327 0.89 -34.59 -8.40
C VAL A 327 1.69 -33.88 -7.31
N VAL A 328 1.31 -32.63 -7.00
CA VAL A 328 2.00 -31.79 -6.02
C VAL A 328 1.43 -31.97 -4.62
N ARG A 329 0.20 -32.51 -4.48
CA ARG A 329 -0.58 -32.56 -3.23
C ARG A 329 0.19 -33.09 -2.00
N PRO A 330 0.98 -34.18 -2.07
CA PRO A 330 1.74 -34.66 -0.92
C PRO A 330 2.78 -33.63 -0.44
N LEU A 331 3.44 -32.96 -1.39
CA LEU A 331 4.41 -31.91 -1.12
C LEU A 331 3.72 -30.64 -0.62
N LEU A 332 2.65 -30.21 -1.30
CA LEU A 332 1.89 -29.01 -1.00
C LEU A 332 1.38 -29.01 0.45
N SER A 333 0.92 -30.15 0.96
CA SER A 333 0.49 -30.29 2.35
C SER A 333 1.62 -29.94 3.35
N LYS A 334 2.86 -30.34 3.05
CA LYS A 334 4.03 -30.03 3.88
C LYS A 334 4.47 -28.58 3.72
N LEU A 335 4.36 -28.02 2.51
CA LEU A 335 4.64 -26.61 2.26
C LEU A 335 3.66 -25.69 3.00
N ILE A 336 2.35 -26.00 2.95
CA ILE A 336 1.31 -25.27 3.68
C ILE A 336 1.59 -25.31 5.18
N ARG A 337 1.92 -26.46 5.77
CA ARG A 337 2.24 -26.57 7.20
C ARG A 337 3.40 -25.68 7.66
N ASN A 338 4.32 -25.34 6.75
CA ASN A 338 5.47 -24.49 7.01
C ASN A 338 5.35 -23.11 6.34
N TYR A 339 4.11 -22.68 6.06
CA TYR A 339 3.82 -21.40 5.44
C TYR A 339 4.06 -20.24 6.40
N GLY A 340 4.70 -19.18 5.91
CA GLY A 340 4.90 -17.94 6.64
C GLY A 340 6.30 -17.32 6.52
N PRO A 341 6.54 -16.20 7.22
CA PRO A 341 7.76 -15.40 7.08
C PRO A 341 9.03 -16.11 7.52
N ASP A 342 8.93 -17.04 8.47
CA ASP A 342 10.12 -17.67 9.05
C ASP A 342 10.71 -18.80 8.19
N ILE A 343 10.06 -19.18 7.07
CA ILE A 343 10.41 -20.40 6.32
C ILE A 343 11.89 -20.42 5.89
N ALA A 344 12.40 -19.28 5.42
CA ALA A 344 13.77 -19.14 4.97
C ALA A 344 14.81 -19.32 6.09
N SER A 345 14.42 -19.10 7.35
CA SER A 345 15.30 -19.24 8.51
C SER A 345 15.35 -20.67 9.09
N LYS A 346 14.36 -21.51 8.75
CA LYS A 346 14.14 -22.81 9.41
C LYS A 346 14.85 -23.96 8.70
N ALA A 347 14.69 -24.07 7.38
CA ALA A 347 15.24 -25.17 6.59
C ALA A 347 15.21 -24.89 5.07
N ALA A 348 16.06 -25.60 4.33
CA ALA A 348 15.99 -25.68 2.88
C ALA A 348 14.72 -26.42 2.41
N MET A 349 14.04 -25.89 1.39
CA MET A 349 12.89 -26.59 0.80
C MET A 349 13.28 -27.98 0.29
N PHE A 350 14.38 -28.10 -0.45
CA PHE A 350 14.94 -29.38 -0.88
C PHE A 350 16.42 -29.46 -0.52
N PRO A 351 16.96 -30.65 -0.16
CA PRO A 351 18.40 -30.81 -0.07
C PRO A 351 19.03 -30.77 -1.46
N ASN A 352 20.29 -30.31 -1.56
CA ASN A 352 20.99 -30.23 -2.84
C ASN A 352 21.06 -31.56 -3.59
N SER A 353 21.17 -32.68 -2.87
CA SER A 353 21.21 -34.03 -3.44
C SER A 353 19.92 -34.44 -4.18
N SER A 354 18.80 -33.75 -3.94
CA SER A 354 17.53 -33.99 -4.63
C SER A 354 17.34 -33.11 -5.87
N ILE A 355 18.27 -32.19 -6.14
CA ILE A 355 18.22 -31.30 -7.29
C ILE A 355 19.15 -31.86 -8.37
N PRO A 356 18.66 -32.20 -9.57
CA PRO A 356 19.48 -32.78 -10.63
C PRO A 356 20.59 -31.82 -11.12
N ASP A 357 21.81 -32.34 -11.31
CA ASP A 357 22.94 -31.56 -11.85
C ASP A 357 22.66 -30.98 -13.25
N SER A 358 21.78 -31.62 -14.03
CA SER A 358 21.33 -31.10 -15.32
C SER A 358 20.49 -29.84 -15.18
N PHE A 359 19.64 -29.77 -14.15
CA PHE A 359 18.89 -28.56 -13.82
C PHE A 359 19.83 -27.47 -13.28
N LEU A 360 20.72 -27.82 -12.33
CA LEU A 360 21.66 -26.85 -11.73
C LEU A 360 22.54 -26.17 -12.77
N ARG A 361 23.10 -26.93 -13.73
CA ARG A 361 23.90 -26.36 -14.82
C ARG A 361 23.11 -25.37 -15.67
N GLN A 362 21.89 -25.73 -16.07
CA GLN A 362 21.05 -24.81 -16.86
C GLN A 362 20.65 -23.58 -16.04
N HIS A 363 20.40 -23.74 -14.75
CA HIS A 363 20.12 -22.64 -13.84
C HIS A 363 21.31 -21.66 -13.74
N GLU A 364 22.54 -22.16 -13.59
CA GLU A 364 23.76 -21.35 -13.60
C GLU A 364 23.96 -20.59 -14.91
N GLU A 365 23.69 -21.21 -16.06
CA GLU A 365 23.75 -20.57 -17.38
C GLU A 365 22.73 -19.42 -17.50
N ILE A 366 21.50 -19.64 -17.02
CA ILE A 366 20.44 -18.62 -16.99
C ILE A 366 20.85 -17.46 -16.09
N CYS A 367 21.34 -17.75 -14.89
CA CYS A 367 21.84 -16.76 -13.94
C CYS A 367 22.99 -15.92 -14.52
N THR A 368 23.95 -16.57 -15.18
CA THR A 368 25.07 -15.90 -15.87
C THR A 368 24.59 -14.96 -16.97
N PHE A 369 23.57 -15.38 -17.74
CA PHE A 369 22.99 -14.55 -18.80
C PHE A 369 22.38 -13.25 -18.25
N PHE A 370 21.52 -13.34 -17.22
CA PHE A 370 20.88 -12.15 -16.64
C PHE A 370 21.86 -11.28 -15.84
N HIS A 371 22.83 -11.90 -15.16
CA HIS A 371 23.94 -11.21 -14.51
C HIS A 371 24.72 -10.34 -15.50
N SER A 372 25.10 -10.91 -16.66
CA SER A 372 25.84 -10.19 -17.71
C SER A 372 25.06 -8.98 -18.22
N LEU A 373 23.77 -9.16 -18.49
CA LEU A 373 22.89 -8.06 -18.93
C LEU A 373 22.84 -6.92 -17.90
N GLN A 374 22.71 -7.26 -16.62
CA GLN A 374 22.61 -6.28 -15.55
C GLN A 374 23.93 -5.52 -15.34
N ILE A 375 25.06 -6.24 -15.24
CA ILE A 375 26.39 -5.62 -15.07
C ILE A 375 26.71 -4.69 -16.22
N ASN A 376 26.53 -5.14 -17.47
CA ASN A 376 26.79 -4.33 -18.66
C ASN A 376 25.97 -3.03 -18.64
N THR A 377 24.70 -3.10 -18.23
CA THR A 377 23.85 -1.90 -18.13
C THR A 377 24.30 -0.96 -17.01
N ILE A 378 24.69 -1.48 -15.84
CA ILE A 378 25.15 -0.62 -14.73
C ILE A 378 26.46 0.07 -15.12
N GLN A 379 27.41 -0.66 -15.70
CA GLN A 379 28.70 -0.14 -16.15
C GLN A 379 28.54 0.90 -17.28
N GLU A 380 27.69 0.63 -18.28
CA GLU A 380 27.36 1.59 -19.33
C GLU A 380 26.78 2.88 -18.72
N ASN A 381 25.85 2.77 -17.77
CA ASN A 381 25.28 3.94 -17.10
C ASN A 381 26.33 4.73 -16.30
N LEU A 382 27.24 4.05 -15.61
CA LEU A 382 28.34 4.67 -14.87
C LEU A 382 29.29 5.42 -15.81
N GLN A 383 29.62 4.83 -16.95
CA GLN A 383 30.45 5.47 -17.97
C GLN A 383 29.74 6.72 -18.52
N LEU A 384 28.51 6.55 -19.00
CA LEU A 384 27.72 7.64 -19.57
C LEU A 384 27.46 8.76 -18.55
N PHE A 385 27.31 8.45 -17.26
CA PHE A 385 27.14 9.47 -16.22
C PHE A 385 28.28 10.48 -16.21
N ASN A 386 29.50 10.05 -16.53
CA ASN A 386 30.68 10.91 -16.56
C ASN A 386 30.97 11.50 -17.95
N THR A 387 30.54 10.85 -19.04
CA THR A 387 30.98 11.18 -20.42
C THR A 387 29.84 11.40 -21.43
N MET A 388 28.62 11.71 -20.98
CA MET A 388 27.44 11.88 -21.85
C MET A 388 27.57 13.05 -22.84
N SER A 389 27.96 12.75 -24.09
CA SER A 389 27.96 13.68 -25.23
C SER A 389 26.56 13.86 -25.83
N ASP A 390 26.39 14.89 -26.66
CA ASP A 390 25.13 15.12 -27.39
C ASP A 390 24.84 14.03 -28.44
N GLU A 391 25.87 13.37 -28.97
CA GLU A 391 25.72 12.24 -29.89
C GLU A 391 25.13 11.03 -29.17
N HIS A 392 25.62 10.71 -27.97
CA HIS A 392 25.06 9.65 -27.14
C HIS A 392 23.58 9.92 -26.83
N ARG A 393 23.22 11.16 -26.46
CA ARG A 393 21.82 11.55 -26.20
C ARG A 393 20.94 11.34 -27.43
N ARG A 394 21.36 11.86 -28.60
CA ARG A 394 20.61 11.69 -29.86
C ARG A 394 20.40 10.22 -30.21
N ARG A 395 21.40 9.36 -30.01
CA ARG A 395 21.27 7.91 -30.23
C ARG A 395 20.28 7.27 -29.25
N LEU A 396 20.38 7.61 -27.96
CA LEU A 396 19.46 7.11 -26.94
C LEU A 396 18.02 7.53 -27.21
N ASP A 397 17.80 8.77 -27.65
CA ASP A 397 16.47 9.27 -28.03
C ASP A 397 15.88 8.48 -29.19
N LYS A 398 16.69 8.17 -30.23
CA LYS A 398 16.28 7.27 -31.33
C LYS A 398 15.92 5.88 -30.84
N LEU A 399 16.75 5.27 -29.99
CA LEU A 399 16.47 3.96 -29.39
C LEU A 399 15.17 3.96 -28.59
N ARG A 400 14.91 5.02 -27.83
CA ARG A 400 13.71 5.20 -27.01
C ARG A 400 12.45 5.33 -27.85
N GLU A 401 12.51 6.13 -28.90
CA GLU A 401 11.40 6.26 -29.85
C GLU A 401 11.13 4.93 -30.57
N CYS A 402 12.18 4.29 -31.09
CA CYS A 402 12.09 2.99 -31.73
C CYS A 402 11.52 1.91 -30.80
N ALA A 403 11.95 1.87 -29.53
CA ALA A 403 11.44 0.92 -28.54
C ALA A 403 9.96 1.16 -28.23
N ALA A 404 9.52 2.41 -28.11
CA ALA A 404 8.11 2.74 -27.89
C ALA A 404 7.22 2.33 -29.08
N GLN A 405 7.65 2.62 -30.32
CA GLN A 405 6.93 2.21 -31.52
C GLN A 405 6.91 0.68 -31.68
N SER A 406 8.06 0.03 -31.48
CA SER A 406 8.19 -1.43 -31.54
C SER A 406 7.30 -2.11 -30.50
N TYR A 407 7.17 -1.54 -29.30
CA TYR A 407 6.28 -2.06 -28.26
C TYR A 407 4.83 -2.11 -28.74
N ILE A 408 4.30 -0.96 -29.21
CA ILE A 408 2.89 -0.85 -29.63
C ILE A 408 2.62 -1.78 -30.82
N GLN A 409 3.53 -1.83 -31.78
CA GLN A 409 3.38 -2.66 -32.98
C GLN A 409 3.48 -4.15 -32.65
N ARG A 410 4.50 -4.57 -31.90
CA ARG A 410 4.75 -5.98 -31.58
C ARG A 410 3.63 -6.59 -30.76
N PHE A 411 3.08 -5.85 -29.80
CA PHE A 411 2.03 -6.33 -28.91
C PHE A 411 0.63 -5.84 -29.30
N GLN A 412 0.50 -5.20 -30.47
CA GLN A 412 -0.75 -4.67 -31.03
C GLN A 412 -1.60 -3.92 -30.00
N VAL A 413 -0.99 -3.00 -29.23
CA VAL A 413 -1.72 -2.28 -28.18
C VAL A 413 -2.68 -1.28 -28.81
N GLN A 414 -3.98 -1.48 -28.60
CA GLN A 414 -5.02 -0.63 -29.20
C GLN A 414 -5.61 0.35 -28.20
N PHE A 415 -6.27 1.40 -28.70
CA PHE A 415 -6.98 2.36 -27.86
C PHE A 415 -8.15 1.70 -27.10
N LEU A 416 -8.23 1.92 -25.79
CA LEU A 416 -9.33 1.46 -24.95
C LEU A 416 -10.22 2.65 -24.51
N PRO A 417 -11.50 2.68 -24.92
CA PRO A 417 -12.44 3.70 -24.44
C PRO A 417 -12.65 3.58 -22.92
N ARG A 418 -12.72 4.73 -22.22
CA ARG A 418 -12.91 4.79 -20.76
C ARG A 418 -14.10 3.98 -20.22
N LYS A 419 -15.18 3.83 -21.00
CA LYS A 419 -16.35 3.01 -20.62
C LYS A 419 -16.04 1.51 -20.45
N ARG A 420 -14.88 1.05 -20.92
CA ARG A 420 -14.40 -0.34 -20.80
C ARG A 420 -13.27 -0.49 -19.77
N TRP A 421 -12.93 0.57 -19.04
CA TRP A 421 -12.02 0.49 -17.90
C TRP A 421 -12.66 -0.32 -16.76
N VAL A 422 -11.82 -0.88 -15.90
CA VAL A 422 -12.24 -1.59 -14.70
C VAL A 422 -12.86 -0.57 -13.72
N CYS A 423 -12.20 0.55 -13.46
CA CYS A 423 -12.77 1.67 -12.72
C CYS A 423 -13.76 2.45 -13.59
N ARG A 424 -15.04 2.34 -13.23
CA ARG A 424 -16.11 3.16 -13.84
C ARG A 424 -16.31 4.51 -13.17
N GLY A 425 -15.61 4.77 -12.06
CA GLY A 425 -15.66 6.02 -11.30
C GLY A 425 -15.14 7.24 -12.06
N GLY A 426 -15.67 8.42 -11.70
CA GLY A 426 -15.11 9.71 -12.11
C GLY A 426 -13.69 9.90 -11.58
N PRO A 427 -12.92 10.89 -12.08
CA PRO A 427 -11.64 11.21 -11.47
C PRO A 427 -11.88 11.68 -10.03
N MET A 428 -11.53 10.86 -9.03
CA MET A 428 -11.39 11.36 -7.66
C MET A 428 -10.17 12.29 -7.64
N ASN A 429 -10.35 13.48 -7.06
CA ASN A 429 -9.25 14.39 -6.74
C ASN A 429 -8.49 13.81 -5.55
N TRP A 430 -7.74 12.73 -5.79
CA TRP A 430 -6.71 12.33 -4.86
C TRP A 430 -5.68 13.47 -4.84
N GLY A 431 -5.43 14.02 -3.66
CA GLY A 431 -4.22 14.80 -3.42
C GLY A 431 -3.04 14.00 -3.99
N LYS A 432 -2.05 14.70 -4.59
CA LYS A 432 -0.90 14.01 -5.20
C LYS A 432 -0.38 12.97 -4.20
N PRO A 433 -0.28 11.68 -4.56
CA PRO A 433 0.34 10.70 -3.69
C PRO A 433 1.67 11.29 -3.25
N CYS A 434 1.91 11.35 -1.94
CA CYS A 434 3.17 11.88 -1.42
C CYS A 434 4.28 11.01 -1.99
N GLN A 435 4.94 11.49 -3.04
CA GLN A 435 6.05 10.79 -3.65
C GLN A 435 7.16 10.77 -2.62
N ARG A 436 7.66 9.57 -2.30
CA ARG A 436 8.82 9.36 -1.43
C ARG A 436 9.93 10.33 -1.86
N LYS A 437 10.11 11.45 -1.15
CA LYS A 437 11.21 12.39 -1.38
C LYS A 437 12.43 11.87 -0.64
N GLN A 438 12.94 10.74 -1.10
CA GLN A 438 14.24 10.25 -0.63
C GLN A 438 15.31 11.12 -1.25
N MET A 439 16.02 11.86 -0.40
CA MET A 439 17.11 12.75 -0.81
C MET A 439 18.46 12.14 -0.41
N GLY A 440 19.51 12.51 -1.14
CA GLY A 440 20.89 12.12 -0.83
C GLY A 440 21.29 10.74 -1.35
N SER A 441 22.52 10.34 -1.02
CA SER A 441 23.11 9.06 -1.38
C SER A 441 22.67 7.92 -0.43
N PHE A 442 22.94 6.67 -0.79
CA PHE A 442 22.66 5.53 0.09
C PHE A 442 23.42 5.64 1.41
N ASN A 443 24.70 6.03 1.36
CA ASN A 443 25.53 6.22 2.55
C ASN A 443 25.00 7.34 3.47
N GLN A 444 24.55 8.46 2.91
CA GLN A 444 23.92 9.55 3.68
C GLN A 444 22.63 9.08 4.36
N ARG A 445 21.78 8.31 3.66
CA ARG A 445 20.55 7.77 4.26
C ARG A 445 20.86 6.76 5.37
N LYS A 446 21.91 5.96 5.21
CA LYS A 446 22.38 5.03 6.23
C LYS A 446 22.80 5.77 7.50
N GLU A 447 23.51 6.89 7.37
CA GLU A 447 23.88 7.76 8.49
C GLU A 447 22.65 8.39 9.17
N ILE A 448 21.68 8.91 8.40
CA ILE A 448 20.44 9.50 8.94
C ILE A 448 19.60 8.46 9.69
N LYS A 449 19.59 7.20 9.24
CA LYS A 449 18.85 6.11 9.91
C LYS A 449 19.34 5.85 11.34
N PHE A 450 20.58 6.19 11.67
CA PHE A 450 21.13 6.07 13.03
C PHE A 450 20.86 7.30 13.91
N GLN A 451 20.24 8.35 13.38
CA GLN A 451 19.90 9.55 14.14
C GLN A 451 18.61 9.38 14.96
N GLN A 452 18.60 9.95 16.16
CA GLN A 452 17.39 10.00 17.00
C GLN A 452 16.30 10.87 16.34
N TRP A 453 15.02 10.64 16.67
CA TRP A 453 13.89 11.37 16.08
C TRP A 453 14.04 12.90 16.23
N ARG A 454 14.60 13.40 17.35
CA ARG A 454 14.85 14.84 17.57
C ARG A 454 15.80 15.45 16.54
N GLN A 455 16.86 14.71 16.20
CA GLN A 455 17.85 15.14 15.21
C GLN A 455 17.24 15.14 13.80
N ARG A 456 16.41 14.14 13.50
CA ARG A 456 15.65 14.07 12.24
C ARG A 456 14.62 15.20 12.14
N LEU A 457 13.90 15.50 13.23
CA LEU A 457 12.96 16.60 13.28
C LEU A 457 13.66 17.95 13.05
N ALA A 458 14.81 18.20 13.69
CA ALA A 458 15.58 19.43 13.53
C ALA A 458 16.10 19.67 12.10
N GLN A 459 16.27 18.61 11.31
CA GLN A 459 16.66 18.67 9.90
C GLN A 459 15.45 18.64 8.95
N GLY A 460 14.25 18.36 9.48
CA GLY A 460 13.03 18.14 8.72
C GLY A 460 12.22 19.42 8.49
N PRO A 461 11.23 19.36 7.58
CA PRO A 461 10.39 20.52 7.23
C PRO A 461 9.46 20.97 8.36
N TYR A 462 9.27 20.13 9.38
CA TYR A 462 8.35 20.41 10.50
C TYR A 462 9.03 21.11 11.68
N TRP A 463 10.36 21.27 11.70
CA TRP A 463 11.09 21.83 12.84
C TRP A 463 10.49 23.15 13.33
N THR A 464 10.44 24.16 12.46
CA THR A 464 9.99 25.52 12.83
C THR A 464 8.55 25.49 13.32
N TRP A 465 7.70 24.72 12.64
CA TRP A 465 6.29 24.61 12.98
C TRP A 465 6.06 23.92 14.33
N ILE A 466 6.83 22.88 14.67
CA ILE A 466 6.71 22.18 15.96
C ILE A 466 7.39 22.98 17.08
N GLU A 467 8.48 23.70 16.83
CA GLU A 467 9.17 24.52 17.82
C GLU A 467 8.32 25.71 18.29
N GLU A 468 7.56 26.33 17.38
CA GLU A 468 6.67 27.45 17.67
C GLU A 468 5.67 27.14 18.81
N HIS A 469 5.57 28.07 19.77
CA HIS A 469 4.64 27.94 20.90
C HIS A 469 3.17 28.06 20.46
N CYS A 470 2.31 27.19 21.00
CA CYS A 470 0.89 27.17 20.69
C CYS A 470 0.19 28.45 21.18
N GLN A 471 -0.48 29.15 20.26
CA GLN A 471 -1.14 30.43 20.54
C GLN A 471 -2.62 30.29 20.96
N GLY A 472 -3.15 29.07 21.08
CA GLY A 472 -4.56 28.81 21.45
C GLY A 472 -5.59 29.08 20.34
N VAL A 473 -5.16 29.46 19.14
CA VAL A 473 -6.04 29.70 17.98
C VAL A 473 -5.97 28.60 16.90
N GLU A 474 -5.26 27.51 17.19
CA GLU A 474 -5.06 26.42 16.23
C GLU A 474 -6.36 25.66 16.00
N GLY A 475 -6.73 25.50 14.72
CA GLY A 475 -8.01 24.92 14.31
C GLY A 475 -9.18 25.90 14.18
N HIS A 476 -9.05 27.18 14.56
CA HIS A 476 -10.17 28.15 14.51
C HIS A 476 -10.79 28.34 13.12
N GLY A 477 -9.99 28.24 12.06
CA GLY A 477 -10.43 28.47 10.67
C GLY A 477 -10.91 27.22 9.93
N VAL A 478 -10.86 26.04 10.56
CA VAL A 478 -11.17 24.77 9.89
C VAL A 478 -12.57 24.32 10.29
N VAL A 479 -13.51 24.47 9.36
CA VAL A 479 -14.92 24.16 9.56
C VAL A 479 -15.41 23.25 8.45
N LEU A 480 -15.97 22.12 8.85
CA LEU A 480 -16.70 21.22 7.98
C LEU A 480 -18.16 21.67 7.94
N ASN A 481 -18.54 22.35 6.86
CA ASN A 481 -19.90 22.87 6.69
C ASN A 481 -20.87 21.77 6.26
N GLY A 482 -22.02 21.70 6.89
CA GLY A 482 -23.07 20.72 6.64
C GLY A 482 -24.48 21.35 6.69
N PRO A 483 -25.53 20.51 6.81
CA PRO A 483 -25.45 19.05 6.73
C PRO A 483 -25.02 18.58 5.34
N LEU A 484 -24.27 17.48 5.27
CA LEU A 484 -23.92 16.86 4.00
C LEU A 484 -25.21 16.34 3.32
N ILE A 485 -25.54 16.85 2.14
CA ILE A 485 -26.78 16.49 1.42
C ILE A 485 -26.64 15.14 0.68
N GLU A 486 -25.42 14.65 0.45
CA GLU A 486 -25.08 13.56 -0.48
C GLU A 486 -24.63 12.23 0.19
N GLY A 487 -25.28 11.81 1.27
CA GLY A 487 -24.99 10.52 1.94
C GLY A 487 -26.01 9.44 1.61
N ASP A 488 -25.61 8.37 0.95
CA ASP A 488 -26.40 7.14 0.82
C ASP A 488 -26.08 6.19 1.99
N LEU A 489 -26.82 6.35 3.10
CA LEU A 489 -26.63 5.51 4.29
C LEU A 489 -27.00 4.04 4.05
N ASP A 490 -27.71 3.71 2.97
CA ASP A 490 -28.02 2.31 2.64
C ASP A 490 -26.81 1.60 2.02
N ALA A 491 -25.80 2.34 1.56
CA ALA A 491 -24.51 1.80 1.12
C ALA A 491 -23.52 1.58 2.27
N TRP A 492 -23.84 2.00 3.51
CA TRP A 492 -22.95 1.84 4.66
C TRP A 492 -22.92 0.38 5.12
N PHE A 493 -21.72 -0.09 5.47
CA PHE A 493 -21.47 -1.46 5.90
C PHE A 493 -20.43 -1.48 7.01
N THR A 494 -20.54 -2.46 7.90
CA THR A 494 -19.55 -2.69 8.96
C THR A 494 -18.43 -3.60 8.49
N ARG A 495 -17.23 -3.34 9.00
CA ARG A 495 -16.04 -4.14 8.76
C ARG A 495 -15.40 -4.47 10.09
N VAL A 496 -15.30 -5.77 10.40
CA VAL A 496 -14.69 -6.28 11.63
C VAL A 496 -13.35 -6.92 11.27
N GLY A 497 -12.32 -6.61 12.05
CA GLY A 497 -10.99 -7.21 11.93
C GLY A 497 -10.41 -7.55 13.30
N SER A 498 -9.10 -7.79 13.33
CA SER A 498 -8.38 -7.95 14.60
C SER A 498 -8.26 -6.61 15.31
N ALA A 499 -8.19 -6.63 16.64
CA ALA A 499 -7.92 -5.43 17.43
C ALA A 499 -6.58 -4.81 17.00
N LEU A 500 -6.55 -3.49 16.82
CA LEU A 500 -5.34 -2.80 16.37
C LEU A 500 -4.27 -2.88 17.47
N PRO A 501 -3.04 -3.37 17.18
CA PRO A 501 -1.96 -3.34 18.16
C PRO A 501 -1.32 -1.94 18.29
N LYS A 502 -1.38 -1.15 17.21
CA LYS A 502 -0.85 0.21 17.09
C LYS A 502 -1.45 0.88 15.85
N VAL A 503 -1.46 2.21 15.82
CA VAL A 503 -1.70 3.01 14.61
C VAL A 503 -0.35 3.37 13.98
N CYS A 504 -0.01 2.65 12.91
CA CYS A 504 1.20 2.82 12.12
C CYS A 504 0.98 3.70 10.89
N SER A 505 -0.23 3.75 10.34
CA SER A 505 -0.58 4.60 9.21
C SER A 505 -2.02 5.11 9.30
N SER A 506 -2.30 6.22 8.62
CA SER A 506 -3.65 6.76 8.49
C SER A 506 -3.81 7.54 7.19
N THR A 507 -4.94 7.38 6.51
CA THR A 507 -5.35 8.23 5.37
C THR A 507 -5.73 9.65 5.79
N PHE A 508 -5.84 9.90 7.09
CA PHE A 508 -6.42 11.11 7.67
C PHE A 508 -5.36 12.01 8.32
N CYS A 509 -4.07 11.85 8.00
CA CYS A 509 -3.01 12.71 8.52
C CYS A 509 -1.79 12.77 7.60
N ASP A 510 -0.82 13.63 7.95
CA ASP A 510 0.52 13.55 7.40
C ASP A 510 1.28 12.37 8.03
N GLN A 511 1.74 11.44 7.20
CA GLN A 511 2.42 10.24 7.69
C GLN A 511 3.76 10.53 8.36
N ASP A 512 4.56 11.45 7.81
CA ASP A 512 5.90 11.72 8.34
C ASP A 512 5.78 12.27 9.77
N LEU A 513 4.72 13.05 10.03
CA LEU A 513 4.38 13.54 11.37
C LEU A 513 3.93 12.42 12.32
N LEU A 514 3.13 11.46 11.82
CA LEU A 514 2.71 10.28 12.59
C LEU A 514 3.90 9.37 12.94
N ASP A 515 4.82 9.16 12.00
CA ASP A 515 6.04 8.38 12.22
C ASP A 515 6.92 9.02 13.30
N LEU A 516 7.14 10.35 13.23
CA LEU A 516 7.86 11.10 14.27
C LEU A 516 7.20 10.98 15.65
N LEU A 517 5.87 11.08 15.72
CA LEU A 517 5.14 10.94 16.98
C LEU A 517 5.26 9.53 17.55
N ASN A 518 5.09 8.51 16.70
CA ASN A 518 5.22 7.12 17.09
C ASN A 518 6.61 6.83 17.68
N GLU A 519 7.68 7.30 17.03
CA GLU A 519 9.05 7.16 17.53
C GLU A 519 9.28 7.90 18.85
N ALA A 520 8.77 9.14 18.96
CA ALA A 520 8.91 9.94 20.18
C ALA A 520 8.22 9.29 21.39
N LEU A 521 7.05 8.66 21.17
CA LEU A 521 6.31 7.94 22.20
C LEU A 521 7.01 6.63 22.60
N GLU A 522 7.59 5.90 21.64
CA GLU A 522 8.38 4.69 21.91
C GLU A 522 9.62 4.97 22.76
N GLU A 523 10.34 6.07 22.49
CA GLU A 523 11.46 6.50 23.33
C GLU A 523 11.00 6.82 24.77
N GLY A 524 9.85 7.48 24.92
CA GLY A 524 9.24 7.76 26.22
C GLY A 524 8.75 6.52 26.97
N ALA A 525 8.42 5.44 26.27
CA ALA A 525 7.94 4.19 26.86
C ALA A 525 9.05 3.36 27.53
N LEU A 526 10.33 3.59 27.18
CA LEU A 526 11.50 2.91 27.76
C LEU A 526 11.77 3.27 29.24
N PHE A 527 11.05 4.24 29.81
CA PHE A 527 11.16 4.60 31.22
C PHE A 527 10.22 3.75 32.11
N PRO A 528 10.74 3.11 33.18
CA PRO A 528 9.95 2.20 34.03
C PRO A 528 8.82 2.93 34.77
N PRO A 529 7.70 2.24 35.09
CA PRO A 529 6.51 2.84 35.71
C PRO A 529 6.78 3.64 36.99
N GLY A 530 7.83 3.30 37.75
CA GLY A 530 8.22 3.99 38.99
C GLY A 530 8.95 5.33 38.81
N GLN A 531 9.46 5.64 37.61
CA GLN A 531 9.94 6.99 37.25
C GLN A 531 8.88 7.84 36.54
N ARG A 532 7.68 7.27 36.29
CA ARG A 532 6.54 7.98 35.68
C ARG A 532 5.84 8.96 36.64
N CYS A 533 6.40 9.22 37.83
CA CYS A 533 5.75 10.05 38.84
C CYS A 533 6.62 11.24 39.26
N ALA A 534 5.95 12.41 39.33
CA ALA A 534 6.39 13.66 39.96
C ALA A 534 7.17 14.69 39.11
N LYS A 535 7.10 14.66 37.79
CA LYS A 535 7.04 15.92 37.04
C LYS A 535 5.69 15.94 36.35
N LYS A 536 4.75 16.77 36.85
CA LYS A 536 3.67 17.29 36.00
C LYS A 536 4.37 17.66 34.69
N THR A 537 4.04 17.02 33.57
CA THR A 537 4.51 17.46 32.25
C THR A 537 4.12 18.92 32.20
N ALA A 538 5.11 19.80 32.41
CA ALA A 538 4.84 21.21 32.53
C ALA A 538 4.30 21.60 31.16
N ALA A 539 3.03 22.02 31.11
CA ALA A 539 2.54 22.79 29.99
C ALA A 539 3.63 23.82 29.65
N CYS A 540 4.02 23.91 28.38
CA CYS A 540 5.05 24.84 27.97
C CYS A 540 4.68 26.23 28.52
N CYS A 541 5.54 26.81 29.36
CA CYS A 541 5.24 28.05 30.08
C CYS A 541 5.03 29.25 29.16
N SER A 542 5.49 29.14 27.91
CA SER A 542 5.35 30.13 26.85
C SER A 542 4.11 29.92 25.97
N CYS A 543 3.40 28.80 26.09
CA CYS A 543 2.15 28.56 25.36
C CYS A 543 0.98 29.27 26.04
N SER A 544 0.05 29.82 25.25
CA SER A 544 -1.17 30.45 25.76
C SER A 544 -2.04 29.40 26.44
N PHE A 545 -2.21 29.44 27.77
CA PHE A 545 -2.98 28.44 28.50
C PHE A 545 -4.48 28.61 28.31
N GLN A 546 -5.11 27.74 27.51
CA GLN A 546 -6.56 27.59 27.44
C GLN A 546 -6.98 26.38 28.26
N SER A 547 -7.72 26.61 29.34
CA SER A 547 -8.33 25.53 30.10
C SER A 547 -9.52 24.94 29.32
N PRO A 548 -9.87 23.65 29.49
CA PRO A 548 -11.08 23.08 28.90
C PRO A 548 -12.34 23.89 29.20
N GLU A 549 -12.44 24.50 30.39
CA GLU A 549 -13.53 25.39 30.78
C GLU A 549 -13.57 26.67 29.95
N SER A 550 -12.40 27.25 29.61
CA SER A 550 -12.29 28.41 28.74
C SER A 550 -12.82 28.11 27.33
N ILE A 551 -12.49 26.93 26.80
CA ILE A 551 -12.95 26.48 25.48
C ILE A 551 -14.47 26.27 25.51
N LEU A 552 -15.00 25.58 26.52
CA LEU A 552 -16.43 25.37 26.67
C LEU A 552 -17.20 26.69 26.82
N THR A 553 -16.64 27.64 27.58
CA THR A 553 -17.23 28.96 27.80
C THR A 553 -17.26 29.77 26.50
N GLU A 554 -16.18 29.81 25.72
CA GLU A 554 -16.12 30.47 24.42
C GLU A 554 -17.25 29.97 23.49
N PHE A 555 -17.43 28.66 23.40
CA PHE A 555 -18.46 28.07 22.54
C PHE A 555 -19.88 28.34 23.03
N CYS A 556 -20.10 28.25 24.33
CA CYS A 556 -21.41 28.50 24.93
C CYS A 556 -21.80 29.99 24.86
N GLN A 557 -20.85 30.91 24.74
CA GLN A 557 -21.08 32.35 24.59
C GLN A 557 -21.36 32.78 23.15
N SER A 558 -21.27 31.87 22.17
CA SER A 558 -21.65 32.17 20.79
C SER A 558 -23.16 32.42 20.68
N LEU A 559 -23.55 33.54 20.04
CA LEU A 559 -24.90 34.14 20.07
C LEU A 559 -26.07 33.27 19.56
N ASN A 560 -25.82 32.04 19.11
CA ASN A 560 -26.79 31.15 18.46
C ASN A 560 -27.03 29.81 19.20
N VAL A 561 -26.44 29.58 20.39
CA VAL A 561 -26.54 28.28 21.08
C VAL A 561 -27.58 28.32 22.20
N THR A 562 -28.69 27.62 22.02
CA THR A 562 -29.78 27.52 23.04
C THR A 562 -29.59 26.37 24.03
N SER A 563 -28.85 25.33 23.65
CA SER A 563 -28.63 24.11 24.43
C SER A 563 -27.32 23.45 24.00
N CYS A 564 -26.56 22.95 24.98
CA CYS A 564 -25.24 22.35 24.77
C CYS A 564 -25.17 20.99 25.47
N VAL A 565 -24.73 19.96 24.76
CA VAL A 565 -24.48 18.63 25.34
C VAL A 565 -23.00 18.32 25.25
N LEU A 566 -22.39 17.98 26.39
CA LEU A 566 -20.99 17.58 26.49
C LEU A 566 -20.89 16.07 26.71
N VAL A 567 -20.21 15.38 25.80
CA VAL A 567 -19.75 14.00 26.02
C VAL A 567 -18.35 14.08 26.62
N GLY A 568 -18.04 13.37 27.70
CA GLY A 568 -16.67 13.41 28.22
C GLY A 568 -16.45 12.69 29.54
N ASN A 569 -15.28 12.93 30.14
CA ASN A 569 -14.89 12.33 31.41
C ASN A 569 -15.81 12.83 32.55
N PRO A 570 -16.30 11.96 33.45
CA PRO A 570 -17.09 12.36 34.62
C PRO A 570 -16.46 13.48 35.47
N ALA A 571 -15.13 13.61 35.48
CA ALA A 571 -14.44 14.71 36.15
C ALA A 571 -14.84 16.10 35.60
N TRP A 572 -15.24 16.19 34.33
CA TRP A 572 -15.69 17.42 33.67
C TRP A 572 -17.12 17.82 34.05
N GLN A 573 -17.86 16.94 34.74
CA GLN A 573 -19.17 17.28 35.29
C GLN A 573 -19.12 18.43 36.31
N LYS A 574 -17.94 18.68 36.91
CA LYS A 574 -17.72 19.74 37.91
C LYS A 574 -17.41 21.11 37.32
N ILE A 575 -17.42 21.26 35.99
CA ILE A 575 -17.15 22.53 35.32
C ILE A 575 -18.34 23.47 35.57
N HIS A 576 -18.16 24.43 36.48
CA HIS A 576 -19.13 25.50 36.72
C HIS A 576 -18.99 26.57 35.63
N LEU A 577 -19.94 26.57 34.69
CA LEU A 577 -20.07 27.64 33.69
C LEU A 577 -20.70 28.88 34.35
N SER A 578 -20.35 30.08 33.87
CA SER A 578 -20.90 31.34 34.39
C SER A 578 -22.41 31.43 34.16
N GLU A 579 -23.11 32.27 34.96
CA GLU A 579 -24.59 32.35 35.02
C GLU A 579 -25.30 32.70 33.69
N ASN A 580 -24.56 33.05 32.63
CA ASN A 580 -25.08 33.45 31.31
C ASN A 580 -25.00 32.34 30.24
N VAL A 581 -24.78 31.09 30.61
CA VAL A 581 -24.50 29.97 29.68
C VAL A 581 -25.73 29.06 29.50
N PRO A 582 -26.07 28.59 28.28
CA PRO A 582 -27.18 27.66 28.02
C PRO A 582 -27.16 26.39 28.89
N GLN A 583 -28.33 25.74 29.04
CA GLN A 583 -28.48 24.49 29.81
C GLN A 583 -27.49 23.43 29.31
N LEU A 584 -26.45 23.16 30.10
CA LEU A 584 -25.43 22.16 29.82
C LEU A 584 -25.92 20.79 30.29
N GLN A 585 -26.03 19.84 29.37
CA GLN A 585 -26.27 18.43 29.69
C GLN A 585 -24.96 17.64 29.54
N PHE A 586 -24.69 16.76 30.49
CA PHE A 586 -23.51 15.91 30.48
C PHE A 586 -23.85 14.46 30.11
N CYS A 587 -23.08 13.88 29.20
CA CYS A 587 -23.12 12.47 28.84
C CYS A 587 -21.75 11.83 29.10
N VAL A 588 -21.75 10.63 29.68
CA VAL A 588 -20.51 9.91 29.97
C VAL A 588 -19.85 9.48 28.65
N GLY A 589 -18.58 9.81 28.48
CA GLY A 589 -17.71 9.34 27.41
C GLY A 589 -16.44 8.68 27.96
N PRO A 590 -15.45 8.39 27.11
CA PRO A 590 -14.22 7.73 27.54
C PRO A 590 -13.35 8.64 28.41
N SER A 591 -12.48 8.00 29.20
CA SER A 591 -11.56 8.69 30.11
C SER A 591 -10.22 8.95 29.43
N TYR A 592 -9.90 10.22 29.22
CA TYR A 592 -8.64 10.60 28.59
C TYR A 592 -7.52 10.80 29.61
N PRO A 593 -6.33 10.22 29.41
CA PRO A 593 -5.19 10.50 30.25
C PRO A 593 -4.67 11.92 29.98
N GLN A 594 -4.05 12.52 30.99
CA GLN A 594 -3.39 13.84 30.85
C GLN A 594 -2.12 13.79 29.99
N VAL A 595 -1.55 12.59 29.81
CA VAL A 595 -0.35 12.35 29.00
C VAL A 595 -0.61 11.17 28.08
N PHE A 596 -0.39 11.39 26.78
CA PHE A 596 -0.54 10.36 25.76
C PHE A 596 0.72 9.51 25.73
N VAL A 597 0.56 8.20 25.88
CA VAL A 597 1.66 7.22 25.82
C VAL A 597 1.61 6.36 24.57
N SER A 598 0.62 6.58 23.70
CA SER A 598 0.35 5.76 22.52
C SER A 598 -0.43 6.56 21.46
N THR A 599 -0.36 6.15 20.20
CA THR A 599 -1.25 6.60 19.12
C THR A 599 -2.50 5.72 18.99
N LEU A 600 -2.61 4.64 19.78
CA LEU A 600 -3.69 3.65 19.70
C LEU A 600 -5.03 4.11 20.27
N TYR A 601 -5.14 5.26 20.94
CA TYR A 601 -6.32 5.65 21.71
C TYR A 601 -7.65 5.51 20.96
N ASP A 602 -7.82 6.18 19.82
CA ASP A 602 -9.05 6.08 19.01
C ASP A 602 -9.13 4.78 18.19
N GLY A 603 -8.15 3.88 18.37
CA GLY A 603 -8.11 2.52 17.87
C GLY A 603 -8.33 1.44 18.93
N HIS A 604 -8.50 1.79 20.21
CA HIS A 604 -8.76 0.81 21.28
C HIS A 604 -10.26 0.45 21.32
N PRO A 605 -10.64 -0.84 21.34
CA PRO A 605 -12.05 -1.27 21.26
C PRO A 605 -12.95 -0.66 22.34
N ASP A 606 -12.47 -0.66 23.60
CA ASP A 606 -13.23 -0.15 24.74
C ASP A 606 -13.50 1.36 24.62
N ASP A 607 -12.50 2.12 24.15
CA ASP A 607 -12.60 3.57 23.99
C ASP A 607 -13.57 3.92 22.85
N GLN A 608 -13.51 3.17 21.74
CA GLN A 608 -14.46 3.29 20.63
C GLN A 608 -15.90 3.03 21.07
N GLN A 609 -16.12 1.96 21.84
CA GLN A 609 -17.45 1.59 22.33
C GLN A 609 -18.00 2.63 23.32
N GLN A 610 -17.17 3.12 24.25
CA GLN A 610 -17.55 4.16 25.20
C GLN A 610 -17.86 5.48 24.48
N LEU A 611 -17.04 5.87 23.51
CA LEU A 611 -17.25 7.06 22.70
C LEU A 611 -18.57 6.99 21.94
N LEU A 612 -18.83 5.89 21.21
CA LEU A 612 -20.07 5.70 20.46
C LEU A 612 -21.30 5.69 21.38
N SER A 613 -21.20 5.02 22.53
CA SER A 613 -22.29 4.99 23.53
C SER A 613 -22.60 6.40 24.06
N GLY A 614 -21.58 7.19 24.38
CA GLY A 614 -21.71 8.56 24.86
C GLY A 614 -22.30 9.50 23.80
N VAL A 615 -21.81 9.41 22.56
CA VAL A 615 -22.33 10.18 21.42
C VAL A 615 -23.79 9.81 21.14
N LEU A 616 -24.14 8.52 21.12
CA LEU A 616 -25.50 8.08 20.87
C LEU A 616 -26.47 8.53 21.98
N ALA A 617 -26.04 8.47 23.24
CA ALA A 617 -26.81 9.01 24.37
C ALA A 617 -27.02 10.53 24.23
N ALA A 618 -25.99 11.27 23.84
CA ALA A 618 -26.06 12.70 23.61
C ALA A 618 -27.02 13.05 22.47
N LEU A 619 -26.89 12.38 21.32
CA LEU A 619 -27.74 12.62 20.15
C LEU A 619 -29.24 12.42 20.47
N ARG A 620 -29.60 11.47 21.34
CA ARG A 620 -30.99 11.25 21.79
C ARG A 620 -31.57 12.41 22.60
N GLY A 621 -30.72 13.16 23.29
CA GLY A 621 -31.10 14.31 24.11
C GLY A 621 -31.09 15.66 23.39
N LEU A 622 -30.54 15.72 22.17
CA LEU A 622 -30.41 16.99 21.44
C LEU A 622 -31.73 17.47 20.86
N VAL A 623 -32.02 18.76 21.02
CA VAL A 623 -33.08 19.47 20.29
C VAL A 623 -32.52 20.17 19.05
N LYS A 624 -33.36 20.44 18.05
CA LYS A 624 -32.94 21.13 16.81
C LYS A 624 -32.21 22.45 17.13
N GLY A 625 -31.06 22.66 16.53
CA GLY A 625 -30.21 23.83 16.75
C GLY A 625 -29.19 23.69 17.90
N SER A 626 -29.26 22.61 18.69
CA SER A 626 -28.31 22.36 19.78
C SER A 626 -26.87 22.19 19.30
N THR A 627 -25.93 22.42 20.20
CA THR A 627 -24.50 22.13 20.00
C THR A 627 -24.10 20.87 20.76
N LEU A 628 -23.32 20.02 20.11
CA LEU A 628 -22.69 18.85 20.71
C LEU A 628 -21.18 19.09 20.80
N VAL A 629 -20.62 18.86 21.99
CA VAL A 629 -19.20 18.96 22.25
C VAL A 629 -18.66 17.57 22.60
N VAL A 630 -17.66 17.12 21.85
CA VAL A 630 -17.05 15.78 22.00
C VAL A 630 -15.53 15.91 22.00
N PRO A 631 -14.83 15.49 23.06
CA PRO A 631 -13.38 15.37 23.06
C PRO A 631 -12.92 14.22 22.16
N PHE A 632 -11.85 14.43 21.42
CA PHE A 632 -11.16 13.44 20.62
C PHE A 632 -9.66 13.52 20.88
N CYS A 633 -9.04 12.37 21.10
CA CYS A 633 -7.58 12.27 21.18
C CYS A 633 -6.90 12.42 19.83
N SER A 634 -7.58 11.89 18.82
CA SER A 634 -7.13 11.65 17.46
C SER A 634 -8.38 11.22 16.68
N ALA A 635 -8.29 11.33 15.36
CA ALA A 635 -9.23 10.78 14.39
C ALA A 635 -8.44 10.05 13.32
N LEU A 636 -7.51 9.19 13.77
CA LEU A 636 -6.58 8.47 12.91
C LEU A 636 -7.22 7.19 12.34
N THR A 637 -8.23 6.64 13.01
CA THR A 637 -8.88 5.40 12.56
C THR A 637 -10.10 5.66 11.68
N ARG A 638 -10.38 4.72 10.77
CA ARG A 638 -11.58 4.68 9.93
C ARG A 638 -12.86 4.65 10.76
N PHE A 639 -12.84 3.98 11.91
CA PHE A 639 -13.95 4.01 12.87
C PHE A 639 -14.26 5.45 13.29
N THR A 640 -13.25 6.17 13.77
CA THR A 640 -13.42 7.55 14.23
C THR A 640 -13.81 8.49 13.10
N ALA A 641 -13.21 8.33 11.91
CA ALA A 641 -13.58 9.07 10.72
C ALA A 641 -15.05 8.82 10.32
N SER A 642 -15.51 7.57 10.39
CA SER A 642 -16.92 7.19 10.14
C SER A 642 -17.87 7.85 11.15
N LEU A 643 -17.45 7.96 12.41
CA LEU A 643 -18.23 8.66 13.44
C LEU A 643 -18.32 10.16 13.16
N ILE A 644 -17.21 10.81 12.78
CA ILE A 644 -17.22 12.24 12.43
C ILE A 644 -18.07 12.49 11.18
N LEU A 645 -18.04 11.60 10.18
CA LEU A 645 -18.92 11.67 9.02
C LEU A 645 -20.41 11.52 9.41
N ALA A 646 -20.73 10.59 10.31
CA ALA A 646 -22.10 10.43 10.82
C ALA A 646 -22.58 11.69 11.56
N LEU A 647 -21.70 12.35 12.32
CA LEU A 647 -21.98 13.65 12.92
C LEU A 647 -22.15 14.72 11.83
N HIS A 648 -21.33 14.74 10.77
CA HIS A 648 -21.45 15.74 9.70
C HIS A 648 -22.80 15.72 8.98
N LEU A 649 -23.44 14.56 8.90
CA LEU A 649 -24.82 14.42 8.40
C LEU A 649 -25.87 15.05 9.33
N CYS A 650 -25.57 15.18 10.63
CA CYS A 650 -26.50 15.65 11.66
C CYS A 650 -26.29 17.12 12.08
N PHE A 651 -25.24 17.80 11.61
CA PHE A 651 -24.89 19.15 12.09
C PHE A 651 -24.59 20.11 10.94
N HIS A 652 -24.92 21.40 11.13
CA HIS A 652 -24.66 22.46 10.15
C HIS A 652 -23.18 22.84 10.07
N SER A 653 -22.44 22.65 11.16
CA SER A 653 -21.00 22.89 11.18
C SER A 653 -20.31 21.96 12.15
N ILE A 654 -19.12 21.50 11.79
CA ILE A 654 -18.21 20.81 12.69
C ILE A 654 -16.88 21.54 12.66
N SER A 655 -16.36 21.87 13.84
CA SER A 655 -15.06 22.53 14.02
C SER A 655 -14.33 21.89 15.18
N PHE A 656 -13.04 22.19 15.36
CA PHE A 656 -12.27 21.67 16.49
C PHE A 656 -11.40 22.74 17.15
N ARG A 657 -11.03 22.51 18.40
CA ARG A 657 -10.04 23.30 19.16
C ARG A 657 -9.08 22.38 19.89
N CYS A 658 -7.80 22.76 19.92
CA CYS A 658 -6.79 22.03 20.67
C CYS A 658 -6.41 22.85 21.92
N PRO A 659 -6.77 22.42 23.14
CA PRO A 659 -6.35 23.10 24.36
C PRO A 659 -4.85 23.04 24.50
N SER A 660 -4.19 24.16 24.76
CA SER A 660 -2.73 24.31 24.85
C SER A 660 -2.02 23.40 25.86
N ALA A 661 -2.74 22.87 26.86
CA ALA A 661 -2.22 21.94 27.87
C ALA A 661 -1.94 20.52 27.33
N GLY A 662 -2.29 20.28 26.07
CA GLY A 662 -2.25 18.98 25.42
C GLY A 662 -3.65 18.43 25.17
N PRO A 663 -3.77 17.35 24.37
CA PRO A 663 -5.03 16.65 24.12
C PRO A 663 -5.84 16.32 25.40
N PRO A 664 -7.16 16.07 25.28
CA PRO A 664 -7.90 15.87 24.03
C PRO A 664 -8.22 17.18 23.30
N ALA A 665 -8.21 17.14 21.96
CA ALA A 665 -8.84 18.17 21.17
C ALA A 665 -10.36 18.10 21.34
N VAL A 666 -11.04 19.22 21.23
CA VAL A 666 -12.48 19.33 21.44
C VAL A 666 -13.15 19.56 20.10
N LEU A 667 -13.95 18.59 19.64
CA LEU A 667 -14.81 18.71 18.49
C LEU A 667 -16.11 19.40 18.89
N VAL A 668 -16.52 20.40 18.11
CA VAL A 668 -17.74 21.16 18.31
C VAL A 668 -18.63 21.05 17.09
N CYS A 669 -19.77 20.38 17.28
CA CYS A 669 -20.77 20.15 16.25
C CYS A 669 -21.94 21.11 16.50
N GLY A 670 -22.05 22.15 15.67
CA GLY A 670 -23.03 23.23 15.80
C GLY A 670 -24.28 23.02 14.96
N GLY A 671 -25.42 23.40 15.52
CA GLY A 671 -26.70 23.41 14.81
C GLY A 671 -27.20 22.00 14.50
N PHE A 672 -27.59 21.24 15.51
CA PHE A 672 -28.15 19.91 15.32
C PHE A 672 -29.39 19.92 14.40
N SER A 673 -29.40 19.04 13.41
CA SER A 673 -30.52 18.75 12.51
C SER A 673 -30.74 17.24 12.50
N VAL A 674 -31.98 16.82 12.77
CA VAL A 674 -32.31 15.41 12.92
C VAL A 674 -32.20 14.69 11.57
N PHE A 675 -31.34 13.66 11.51
CA PHE A 675 -31.30 12.69 10.42
C PHE A 675 -31.59 11.28 10.98
N PRO A 676 -32.85 10.81 10.99
CA PRO A 676 -33.26 9.61 11.74
C PRO A 676 -32.48 8.33 11.42
N ARG A 677 -32.04 8.18 10.16
CA ARG A 677 -31.30 7.00 9.71
C ARG A 677 -29.91 6.89 10.35
N VAL A 678 -29.23 8.00 10.65
CA VAL A 678 -27.93 8.00 11.33
C VAL A 678 -28.05 7.35 12.71
N PHE A 679 -29.11 7.65 13.45
CA PHE A 679 -29.36 7.04 14.77
C PHE A 679 -29.50 5.52 14.68
N THR A 680 -30.17 5.04 13.65
CA THR A 680 -30.38 3.60 13.43
C THR A 680 -29.05 2.91 13.16
N VAL A 681 -28.25 3.47 12.24
CA VAL A 681 -26.92 2.96 11.91
C VAL A 681 -26.00 2.95 13.13
N LEU A 682 -25.89 4.05 13.87
CA LEU A 682 -25.03 4.12 15.06
C LEU A 682 -25.48 3.15 16.17
N GLN A 683 -26.78 2.89 16.30
CA GLN A 683 -27.31 1.89 17.23
C GLN A 683 -26.97 0.46 16.77
N GLU A 684 -27.11 0.15 15.49
CA GLU A 684 -26.75 -1.16 14.91
C GLU A 684 -25.24 -1.44 15.09
N VAL A 685 -24.40 -0.46 14.77
CA VAL A 685 -22.94 -0.52 14.98
C VAL A 685 -22.61 -0.79 16.45
N LEU A 686 -23.26 -0.09 17.39
CA LEU A 686 -23.01 -0.28 18.82
C LEU A 686 -23.43 -1.69 19.30
N GLU A 687 -24.53 -2.24 18.80
CA GLU A 687 -24.94 -3.60 19.14
C GLU A 687 -24.00 -4.65 18.53
N GLU A 688 -23.51 -4.45 17.31
CA GLU A 688 -22.50 -5.31 16.70
C GLU A 688 -21.21 -5.30 17.53
N MET A 689 -20.71 -4.13 17.94
CA MET A 689 -19.52 -3.99 18.78
C MET A 689 -19.62 -4.77 20.09
N LYS A 690 -20.80 -4.78 20.74
CA LYS A 690 -21.04 -5.54 21.98
C LYS A 690 -21.02 -7.06 21.77
N GLY A 691 -21.31 -7.52 20.55
CA GLY A 691 -21.36 -8.93 20.18
C GLY A 691 -20.04 -9.51 19.70
N LEU A 692 -18.97 -8.71 19.58
CA LEU A 692 -17.70 -9.17 19.05
C LEU A 692 -16.94 -10.07 20.03
N GLU A 693 -16.24 -11.07 19.47
CA GLU A 693 -15.35 -11.94 20.22
C GLU A 693 -14.10 -11.21 20.73
N HIS A 694 -13.46 -11.73 21.78
CA HIS A 694 -12.24 -11.15 22.33
C HIS A 694 -11.12 -11.07 21.26
N GLY A 695 -10.45 -9.93 21.18
CA GLY A 695 -9.39 -9.68 20.19
C GLY A 695 -9.90 -9.26 18.80
N ARG A 696 -11.21 -9.12 18.61
CA ARG A 696 -11.84 -8.53 17.42
C ARG A 696 -12.28 -7.10 17.69
N GLN A 697 -12.31 -6.26 16.66
CA GLN A 697 -12.87 -4.92 16.75
C GLN A 697 -13.53 -4.49 15.45
N LEU A 698 -14.46 -3.54 15.56
CA LEU A 698 -15.07 -2.89 14.40
C LEU A 698 -14.13 -1.81 13.88
N LEU A 699 -13.59 -2.01 12.68
CA LEU A 699 -12.59 -1.12 12.07
C LEU A 699 -13.24 0.03 11.31
N GLN A 700 -14.41 -0.19 10.72
CA GLN A 700 -15.06 0.76 9.81
C GLN A 700 -16.57 0.50 9.77
N PHE A 701 -17.38 1.56 9.63
CA PHE A 701 -18.83 1.45 9.39
C PHE A 701 -19.38 2.42 8.32
N ALA A 702 -18.49 3.17 7.64
CA ALA A 702 -18.82 3.95 6.45
C ALA A 702 -17.88 3.56 5.30
N PRO A 703 -18.31 3.59 4.03
CA PRO A 703 -17.45 3.25 2.90
C PRO A 703 -16.23 4.17 2.78
N MET A 704 -15.07 3.63 2.39
CA MET A 704 -13.86 4.45 2.19
C MET A 704 -14.06 5.53 1.12
N GLU A 705 -14.91 5.29 0.13
CA GLU A 705 -15.28 6.27 -0.90
C GLU A 705 -15.95 7.51 -0.29
N ASP A 706 -16.71 7.37 0.80
CA ASP A 706 -17.31 8.49 1.52
C ASP A 706 -16.30 9.17 2.45
N LEU A 707 -15.45 8.39 3.13
CA LEU A 707 -14.43 8.91 4.04
C LEU A 707 -13.33 9.72 3.34
N THR A 708 -13.12 9.47 2.05
CA THR A 708 -12.07 10.10 1.22
C THR A 708 -12.62 11.18 0.27
N ARG A 709 -13.91 11.53 0.38
CA ARG A 709 -14.60 12.46 -0.52
C ARG A 709 -14.94 13.79 0.15
N GLY A 710 -14.99 14.85 -0.66
CA GLY A 710 -15.42 16.18 -0.23
C GLY A 710 -14.41 16.85 0.71
N ALA A 711 -14.92 17.62 1.67
CA ALA A 711 -14.10 18.40 2.61
C ALA A 711 -13.67 17.62 3.87
N LEU A 712 -14.19 16.40 4.07
CA LEU A 712 -13.90 15.59 5.25
C LEU A 712 -12.40 15.20 5.36
N PRO A 713 -11.71 14.74 4.30
CA PRO A 713 -10.29 14.36 4.41
C PRO A 713 -9.39 15.52 4.81
N ASP A 714 -9.63 16.71 4.25
CA ASP A 714 -8.88 17.92 4.59
C ASP A 714 -9.15 18.33 6.05
N PHE A 715 -10.40 18.23 6.50
CA PHE A 715 -10.77 18.48 7.89
C PHE A 715 -10.04 17.52 8.85
N LEU A 716 -10.10 16.21 8.59
CA LEU A 716 -9.47 15.19 9.43
C LEU A 716 -7.94 15.32 9.41
N THR A 717 -7.35 15.59 8.24
CA THR A 717 -5.90 15.84 8.10
C THR A 717 -5.47 17.03 8.92
N SER A 718 -6.21 18.15 8.85
CA SER A 718 -5.91 19.32 9.67
C SER A 718 -6.07 19.04 11.16
N PHE A 719 -7.14 18.34 11.55
CA PHE A 719 -7.39 17.94 12.94
C PHE A 719 -6.23 17.13 13.51
N ASN A 720 -5.90 16.01 12.86
CA ASN A 720 -4.85 15.10 13.31
C ASN A 720 -3.48 15.77 13.31
N ASN A 721 -3.15 16.54 12.26
CA ASN A 721 -1.86 17.23 12.20
C ASN A 721 -1.70 18.27 13.32
N THR A 722 -2.75 19.03 13.64
CA THR A 722 -2.71 19.97 14.78
C THR A 722 -2.52 19.24 16.11
N VAL A 723 -3.25 18.15 16.35
CA VAL A 723 -3.10 17.31 17.55
C VAL A 723 -1.67 16.76 17.68
N MET A 724 -1.14 16.15 16.62
CA MET A 724 0.19 15.54 16.65
C MET A 724 1.31 16.58 16.82
N ARG A 725 1.21 17.74 16.15
CA ARG A 725 2.13 18.86 16.34
C ARG A 725 2.22 19.27 17.80
N GLN A 726 1.08 19.43 18.45
CA GLN A 726 1.04 19.83 19.86
C GLN A 726 1.67 18.78 20.77
N GLN A 727 1.38 17.50 20.54
CA GLN A 727 1.99 16.41 21.31
C GLN A 727 3.52 16.39 21.13
N LEU A 728 4.00 16.52 19.89
CA LEU A 728 5.43 16.59 19.58
C LEU A 728 6.09 17.82 20.23
N HIS A 729 5.44 18.98 20.22
CA HIS A 729 5.93 20.18 20.91
C HIS A 729 6.13 19.91 22.41
N ILE A 730 5.16 19.30 23.08
CA ILE A 730 5.25 18.95 24.51
C ILE A 730 6.39 17.96 24.76
N LEU A 731 6.50 16.90 23.94
CA LEU A 731 7.57 15.90 24.03
C LEU A 731 8.97 16.49 23.77
N MET A 732 9.06 17.52 22.93
CA MET A 732 10.33 18.24 22.73
C MET A 732 10.78 18.93 24.02
N GLN A 733 9.87 19.61 24.72
CA GLN A 733 10.18 20.38 25.94
C GLN A 733 10.58 19.49 27.13
N THR A 734 10.04 18.27 27.23
CA THR A 734 10.35 17.35 28.34
C THR A 734 11.78 16.78 28.31
N GLY A 735 12.49 16.89 27.17
CA GLY A 735 13.85 16.38 26.98
C GLY A 735 14.98 17.42 27.03
N GLN A 736 14.68 18.72 27.05
CA GLN A 736 15.69 19.78 27.04
C GLN A 736 16.34 20.08 28.41
N GLY A 737 15.96 19.34 29.45
CA GLY A 737 16.51 19.48 30.81
C GLY A 737 17.56 18.42 31.16
N ARG A 738 18.55 18.19 30.30
CA ARG A 738 19.74 17.36 30.60
C ARG A 738 21.02 18.14 30.37
#